data_AF-A0AAU9RWB8-F1
#
_entry.id   AF-A0AAU9RWB8-F1
#
_cell.length_a   1.000
_cell.length_b   1.000
_cell.length_c   1.000
_cell.angle_alpha   90.00
_cell.angle_beta   90.00
_cell.angle_gamma   90.00
#
_symmetry.space_group_name_H-M   'P 1'
#
loop_
_entity.id
_entity.type
_entity.pdbx_description
1 polymer ?
#
loop_
_entity_poly.entity_id
_entity_poly.type
_entity_poly.pdbx_seq_one_letter_code
_entity_poly.pdbx_strand_id
1 'polypeptide(L)'
;DSGLGEIPVSKIGNLLGVAFSSDNIHSSPREGDRKIGTQNPSLAGNHGFDGSNPIADPIASKAMDLVRGFWRKHRRKILVTTSCLGSGYLLYKLYNAHTRKLADLERELAKERENDEIIKTQMKAHFENIQMIADTTTLPHAMRHLSSRIAEEIDVSSIMEKLRKGKGTLTPPEKLQLWTELKVLSFTRMVLSLWSVTMLSLYIRVQVNILGRHLYIDTARGLCSSHLLEELDLIDRDDEQKFLTSADYLATNGMPSLISNMKSAVKEVLKGTQLKDVLTTRILQENVVQILDVFMSTGCPHHWVDYLMMAQDTTMLPRDTTTTDVFSSDATVTKFHQLVTETREVLTSTEFTDVAEIALKSCTVALVEEMEKQTGLATGMQLAKLVPQIEKTMPEISAVPDKNRFLQLIRDLPEYYTSYNFPGPNIPRPNITGSGQGTEAVMATNNGDVLMLEAAPEAARPWASAANAEVIDALPYIDDDYGNQKMKTEVDRLVEEEMRRSSRKPADFLKDLPPLPKFDFESCPILGKEYERVRAGKPPVRIDFESRYKLEMPPANKKNDDAAWKQYLQKNQRSLQQKMIELENLELMSKHGPELWRQNNHRLEVFLTRMQRLAQEQNEEIEKVNRERKYHQQTTAHELNALSHEWRQLCVKNMEIQSACAVLETQIESFKREAAEREWNLEEKLESAKPLQTQ
;
A
#
# COMPACT_ATOMS: atom_id res chain seq x y z
N ASP A 1 -24.92 29.11 -32.63
CA ASP A 1 -23.54 28.67 -32.99
C ASP A 1 -22.81 28.06 -31.82
N SER A 2 -21.61 27.54 -32.09
CA SER A 2 -20.55 27.13 -31.16
C SER A 2 -20.89 26.14 -30.04
N GLY A 3 -20.62 24.86 -30.30
CA GLY A 3 -19.58 24.18 -29.52
C GLY A 3 -19.98 23.40 -28.26
N LEU A 4 -20.90 22.44 -28.38
CA LEU A 4 -20.91 21.31 -27.44
C LEU A 4 -19.70 20.41 -27.74
N GLY A 5 -18.65 20.53 -26.93
CA GLY A 5 -17.49 19.64 -26.98
C GLY A 5 -17.77 18.36 -26.20
N GLU A 6 -17.85 17.23 -26.90
CA GLU A 6 -17.95 15.91 -26.29
C GLU A 6 -16.73 15.64 -25.39
N ILE A 7 -16.97 15.10 -24.18
CA ILE A 7 -15.87 14.68 -23.30
C ILE A 7 -15.32 13.35 -23.83
N PRO A 8 -14.03 13.25 -24.22
CA PRO A 8 -13.45 12.00 -24.68
C PRO A 8 -13.22 11.07 -23.48
N VAL A 9 -14.24 10.29 -23.12
CA VAL A 9 -14.21 9.31 -22.01
C VAL A 9 -13.09 8.26 -22.18
N SER A 10 -12.56 8.12 -23.39
CA SER A 10 -11.35 7.33 -23.72
C SER A 10 -10.08 7.79 -23.01
N LYS A 11 -9.98 9.04 -22.53
CA LYS A 11 -8.82 9.48 -21.72
C LYS A 11 -8.86 9.02 -20.26
N ILE A 12 -10.05 8.80 -19.69
CA ILE A 12 -10.18 8.41 -18.27
C ILE A 12 -9.73 6.95 -18.08
N GLY A 13 -10.15 6.04 -18.96
CA GLY A 13 -9.69 4.65 -18.92
C GLY A 13 -8.20 4.48 -19.21
N ASN A 14 -7.67 5.21 -20.20
CA ASN A 14 -6.27 5.02 -20.62
C ASN A 14 -5.24 5.59 -19.64
N LEU A 15 -5.58 6.62 -18.85
CA LEU A 15 -4.68 7.15 -17.81
C LEU A 15 -4.51 6.22 -16.60
N LEU A 16 -5.39 5.24 -16.43
CA LEU A 16 -5.27 4.17 -15.43
C LEU A 16 -4.55 2.91 -15.98
N GLY A 17 -4.26 2.85 -17.29
CA GLY A 17 -3.85 1.61 -17.96
C GLY A 17 -2.55 1.64 -18.78
N VAL A 18 -1.91 2.80 -19.01
CA VAL A 18 -0.73 2.89 -19.91
C VAL A 18 0.44 3.64 -19.28
N ALA A 19 1.43 2.88 -18.83
CA ALA A 19 2.78 3.36 -18.51
C ALA A 19 3.87 2.35 -18.96
N PHE A 20 3.68 1.72 -20.13
CA PHE A 20 4.63 0.74 -20.69
C PHE A 20 4.86 0.91 -22.21
N SER A 21 6.12 0.67 -22.60
CA SER A 21 6.63 0.35 -23.95
C SER A 21 6.92 1.47 -24.96
N SER A 22 8.22 1.80 -25.06
CA SER A 22 9.01 1.91 -26.31
C SER A 22 10.50 1.72 -25.93
N ASP A 23 11.43 1.27 -26.78
CA ASP A 23 11.37 1.12 -28.24
C ASP A 23 12.10 -0.13 -28.78
N ASN A 24 12.04 -0.37 -30.10
CA ASN A 24 12.33 -1.66 -30.74
C ASN A 24 13.25 -1.54 -31.99
N ILE A 25 14.32 -2.35 -32.10
CA ILE A 25 15.12 -2.49 -33.34
C ILE A 25 15.44 -3.97 -33.65
N HIS A 26 15.24 -4.34 -34.92
CA HIS A 26 15.45 -5.67 -35.49
C HIS A 26 16.91 -6.17 -35.52
N SER A 27 17.10 -7.50 -35.42
CA SER A 27 17.53 -8.30 -36.59
C SER A 27 17.57 -9.82 -36.31
N SER A 28 17.61 -10.62 -37.38
CA SER A 28 17.55 -12.09 -37.44
C SER A 28 18.11 -12.52 -38.82
N PRO A 29 18.41 -13.80 -39.15
CA PRO A 29 18.48 -15.04 -38.37
C PRO A 29 19.85 -15.78 -38.47
N ARG A 30 20.02 -16.92 -37.76
CA ARG A 30 20.52 -18.20 -38.34
C ARG A 30 20.57 -19.40 -37.37
N GLU A 31 19.73 -20.40 -37.67
CA GLU A 31 20.15 -21.71 -38.22
C GLU A 31 21.36 -22.46 -37.57
N GLY A 32 21.11 -23.64 -36.98
CA GLY A 32 22.18 -24.50 -36.43
C GLY A 32 21.74 -25.80 -35.77
N ASP A 33 21.49 -26.86 -36.55
CA ASP A 33 21.19 -28.22 -36.06
C ASP A 33 22.36 -28.90 -35.31
N ARG A 34 22.06 -29.58 -34.20
CA ARG A 34 22.49 -30.99 -34.00
C ARG A 34 21.83 -31.75 -32.84
N LYS A 35 21.52 -33.03 -33.12
CA LYS A 35 21.19 -34.09 -32.14
C LYS A 35 22.36 -35.10 -32.06
N ILE A 36 22.23 -36.04 -31.09
CA ILE A 36 22.97 -37.32 -30.98
C ILE A 36 24.42 -37.20 -30.46
N GLY A 37 24.80 -38.07 -29.50
CA GLY A 37 26.18 -38.12 -28.98
C GLY A 37 26.45 -39.06 -27.81
N THR A 38 25.79 -40.22 -27.70
CA THR A 38 26.09 -41.21 -26.65
C THR A 38 27.37 -42.00 -26.94
N GLN A 39 28.30 -42.09 -25.97
CA GLN A 39 29.25 -43.21 -25.92
C GLN A 39 29.88 -43.41 -24.53
N ASN A 40 29.82 -44.66 -24.04
CA ASN A 40 30.73 -45.22 -23.03
C ASN A 40 31.76 -46.11 -23.74
N PRO A 41 32.94 -46.29 -23.14
CA PRO A 41 33.48 -47.63 -22.93
C PRO A 41 33.67 -47.88 -21.42
N SER A 42 33.21 -48.95 -20.78
CA SER A 42 33.15 -50.39 -21.12
C SER A 42 34.50 -51.12 -21.03
N LEU A 43 34.60 -51.98 -20.01
CA LEU A 43 35.52 -53.12 -19.77
C LEU A 43 35.14 -53.64 -18.35
N ALA A 44 34.31 -54.68 -18.22
CA ALA A 44 34.67 -56.11 -18.20
C ALA A 44 35.42 -56.56 -16.91
N GLY A 45 35.01 -57.63 -16.20
CA GLY A 45 33.80 -58.45 -16.36
C GLY A 45 33.76 -59.70 -15.45
N ASN A 46 32.56 -60.28 -15.29
CA ASN A 46 32.19 -61.66 -14.90
C ASN A 46 32.84 -62.42 -13.70
N HIS A 47 31.95 -62.99 -12.87
CA HIS A 47 32.01 -64.29 -12.16
C HIS A 47 33.25 -64.64 -11.26
N GLY A 48 33.11 -65.45 -10.20
CA GLY A 48 31.91 -66.13 -9.69
C GLY A 48 32.24 -67.38 -8.88
N PHE A 49 32.55 -67.19 -7.59
CA PHE A 49 32.66 -68.20 -6.53
C PHE A 49 33.85 -69.19 -6.53
N ASP A 50 34.07 -69.76 -5.34
CA ASP A 50 35.28 -70.44 -4.85
C ASP A 50 35.08 -71.96 -4.72
N GLY A 51 36.18 -72.73 -4.61
CA GLY A 51 36.16 -74.19 -4.62
C GLY A 51 37.44 -74.94 -4.21
N SER A 52 38.33 -74.42 -3.34
CA SER A 52 39.30 -75.31 -2.62
C SER A 52 39.89 -74.73 -1.33
N ASN A 53 40.34 -75.61 -0.43
CA ASN A 53 40.79 -75.26 0.94
C ASN A 53 42.19 -74.60 1.02
N PRO A 54 42.49 -73.84 2.09
CA PRO A 54 43.62 -72.91 2.12
C PRO A 54 44.96 -73.49 2.59
N ILE A 55 46.04 -72.81 2.18
CA ILE A 55 47.35 -72.80 2.85
C ILE A 55 47.50 -71.43 3.54
N ALA A 56 48.05 -71.38 4.75
CA ALA A 56 47.98 -70.19 5.61
C ALA A 56 49.29 -69.35 5.64
N ASP A 57 49.18 -68.06 5.31
CA ASP A 57 50.31 -67.12 5.36
C ASP A 57 50.57 -66.55 6.78
N PRO A 58 51.81 -66.61 7.29
CA PRO A 58 52.13 -66.24 8.68
C PRO A 58 52.30 -64.71 8.93
N ILE A 59 52.07 -63.85 7.93
CA ILE A 59 52.29 -62.40 8.02
C ILE A 59 50.99 -61.66 8.38
N ALA A 60 49.86 -62.04 7.77
CA ALA A 60 48.57 -61.39 8.00
C ALA A 60 48.06 -61.57 9.44
N SER A 61 48.37 -62.70 10.09
CA SER A 61 48.07 -62.96 11.50
C SER A 61 48.81 -61.98 12.41
N LYS A 62 50.12 -61.76 12.23
CA LYS A 62 50.91 -60.79 13.01
C LYS A 62 50.38 -59.36 12.88
N ALA A 63 49.98 -58.92 11.68
CA ALA A 63 49.38 -57.61 11.49
C ALA A 63 48.03 -57.49 12.22
N MET A 64 47.15 -58.48 12.07
CA MET A 64 45.88 -58.51 12.80
C MET A 64 46.06 -58.59 14.31
N ASP A 65 47.04 -59.34 14.84
CA ASP A 65 47.28 -59.46 16.27
C ASP A 65 48.00 -58.24 16.88
N LEU A 66 48.78 -57.48 16.09
CA LEU A 66 49.23 -56.14 16.48
C LEU A 66 48.06 -55.18 16.63
N VAL A 67 47.16 -55.10 15.64
CA VAL A 67 45.96 -54.25 15.69
C VAL A 67 45.03 -54.69 16.82
N ARG A 68 44.74 -55.98 16.93
CA ARG A 68 43.89 -56.60 17.96
C ARG A 68 44.51 -56.46 19.36
N GLY A 69 45.84 -56.49 19.49
CA GLY A 69 46.57 -56.24 20.73
C GLY A 69 46.55 -54.78 21.16
N PHE A 70 46.83 -53.85 20.24
CA PHE A 70 46.71 -52.41 20.47
C PHE A 70 45.28 -52.02 20.85
N TRP A 71 44.28 -52.51 20.12
CA TRP A 71 42.87 -52.32 20.42
C TRP A 71 42.50 -52.90 21.79
N ARG A 72 42.93 -54.13 22.12
CA ARG A 72 42.67 -54.75 23.45
C ARG A 72 43.29 -53.94 24.60
N LYS A 73 44.46 -53.32 24.39
CA LYS A 73 45.18 -52.48 25.37
C LYS A 73 44.62 -51.06 25.49
N HIS A 74 44.12 -50.46 24.41
CA HIS A 74 43.68 -49.05 24.37
C HIS A 74 42.16 -48.83 24.19
N ARG A 75 41.34 -49.88 24.03
CA ARG A 75 39.88 -49.83 23.77
C ARG A 75 39.12 -48.77 24.56
N ARG A 76 39.34 -48.69 25.88
CA ARG A 76 38.63 -47.72 26.76
C ARG A 76 39.01 -46.26 26.45
N LYS A 77 40.26 -45.99 26.05
CA LYS A 77 40.70 -44.63 25.69
C LYS A 77 40.15 -44.23 24.32
N ILE A 78 40.32 -45.10 23.32
CA ILE A 78 39.88 -44.86 21.93
C ILE A 78 38.37 -44.63 21.87
N LEU A 79 37.58 -45.47 22.53
CA LEU A 79 36.11 -45.38 22.50
C LEU A 79 35.62 -44.07 23.16
N VAL A 80 36.22 -43.66 24.29
CA VAL A 80 35.93 -42.36 24.92
C VAL A 80 36.30 -41.19 24.00
N THR A 81 37.49 -41.18 23.39
CA THR A 81 37.88 -40.08 22.48
C THR A 81 36.96 -39.98 21.26
N THR A 82 36.57 -41.11 20.66
CA THR A 82 35.64 -41.12 19.52
C THR A 82 34.23 -40.68 19.93
N SER A 83 33.75 -41.08 21.12
CA SER A 83 32.46 -40.60 21.65
C SER A 83 32.46 -39.10 21.96
N CYS A 84 33.52 -38.55 22.55
CA CYS A 84 33.63 -37.11 22.84
C CYS A 84 33.70 -36.27 21.55
N LEU A 85 34.50 -36.69 20.56
CA LEU A 85 34.58 -35.98 19.27
C LEU A 85 33.27 -36.11 18.47
N GLY A 86 32.65 -37.30 18.46
CA GLY A 86 31.37 -37.53 17.80
C GLY A 86 30.22 -36.73 18.42
N SER A 87 30.13 -36.66 19.75
CA SER A 87 29.12 -35.85 20.45
C SER A 87 29.37 -34.35 20.30
N GLY A 88 30.63 -33.89 20.34
CA GLY A 88 30.98 -32.50 20.05
C GLY A 88 30.60 -32.07 18.63
N TYR A 89 30.89 -32.89 17.64
CA TYR A 89 30.49 -32.64 16.24
C TYR A 89 28.97 -32.69 16.05
N LEU A 90 28.26 -33.59 16.73
CA LEU A 90 26.80 -33.66 16.69
C LEU A 90 26.16 -32.40 17.32
N LEU A 91 26.65 -31.95 18.47
CA LEU A 91 26.21 -30.73 19.15
C LEU A 91 26.48 -29.49 18.29
N TYR A 92 27.68 -29.37 17.72
CA TYR A 92 28.04 -28.29 16.80
C TYR A 92 27.13 -28.27 15.56
N LYS A 93 26.86 -29.44 14.95
CA LYS A 93 25.97 -29.56 13.78
C LYS A 93 24.52 -29.21 14.12
N LEU A 94 24.04 -29.58 15.31
CA LEU A 94 22.69 -29.23 15.78
C LEU A 94 22.58 -27.72 16.09
N TYR A 95 23.58 -27.14 16.75
CA TYR A 95 23.64 -25.70 17.02
C TYR A 95 23.66 -24.88 15.72
N ASN A 96 24.56 -25.22 14.78
CA ASN A 96 24.69 -24.56 13.49
C ASN A 96 23.44 -24.75 12.59
N ALA A 97 22.68 -25.85 12.76
CA ALA A 97 21.38 -26.03 12.12
C ALA A 97 20.26 -25.20 12.79
N HIS A 98 20.36 -24.91 14.09
CA HIS A 98 19.40 -24.08 14.81
C HIS A 98 19.59 -22.59 14.50
N THR A 99 20.83 -22.11 14.46
CA THR A 99 21.19 -20.71 14.12
C THR A 99 21.06 -20.38 12.62
N ARG A 100 20.68 -21.35 11.77
CA ARG A 100 20.24 -21.10 10.39
C ARG A 100 18.72 -20.97 10.30
N LYS A 101 17.98 -21.74 11.11
CA LYS A 101 16.52 -21.59 11.20
C LYS A 101 16.16 -20.26 11.85
N LEU A 102 16.76 -19.96 13.01
CA LEU A 102 16.81 -18.60 13.55
C LEU A 102 17.79 -17.75 12.72
N ALA A 103 17.36 -17.44 11.49
CA ALA A 103 17.97 -16.56 10.49
C ALA A 103 17.10 -16.57 9.23
N ASP A 104 16.75 -17.75 8.74
CA ASP A 104 15.90 -17.95 7.56
C ASP A 104 14.45 -17.54 7.84
N LEU A 105 13.90 -17.93 9.00
CA LEU A 105 12.58 -17.49 9.50
C LEU A 105 12.46 -15.96 9.58
N GLU A 106 13.59 -15.31 9.81
CA GLU A 106 13.65 -13.96 10.34
C GLU A 106 13.83 -13.00 9.15
N ARG A 107 14.66 -13.38 8.16
CA ARG A 107 14.60 -12.78 6.82
C ARG A 107 13.23 -12.95 6.14
N GLU A 108 12.42 -13.93 6.53
CA GLU A 108 11.04 -14.07 6.05
C GLU A 108 10.11 -13.06 6.71
N LEU A 109 10.11 -12.97 8.06
CA LEU A 109 9.41 -11.92 8.81
C LEU A 109 9.74 -10.54 8.22
N ALA A 110 11.00 -10.34 7.83
CA ALA A 110 11.44 -9.11 7.20
C ALA A 110 10.60 -8.80 5.97
N LYS A 111 10.62 -9.66 4.94
CA LYS A 111 9.91 -9.46 3.67
C LYS A 111 8.42 -9.18 3.87
N GLU A 112 7.79 -9.79 4.87
CA GLU A 112 6.39 -9.49 5.22
C GLU A 112 6.20 -8.00 5.53
N ARG A 113 7.12 -7.36 6.27
CA ARG A 113 7.11 -5.89 6.46
C ARG A 113 7.36 -5.10 5.17
N GLU A 114 8.17 -5.60 4.24
CA GLU A 114 8.38 -4.96 2.92
C GLU A 114 7.07 -4.87 2.18
N ASN A 115 6.40 -6.02 2.10
CA ASN A 115 5.18 -6.17 1.34
C ASN A 115 4.10 -5.30 1.98
N ASP A 116 4.02 -5.28 3.32
CA ASP A 116 3.20 -4.36 4.09
C ASP A 116 3.50 -2.87 3.79
N GLU A 117 4.77 -2.46 3.75
CA GLU A 117 5.18 -1.06 3.51
C GLU A 117 4.98 -0.64 2.04
N ILE A 118 5.25 -1.54 1.09
CA ILE A 118 4.96 -1.37 -0.34
C ILE A 118 3.44 -1.27 -0.56
N ILE A 119 2.64 -2.16 0.04
CA ILE A 119 1.17 -2.13 -0.04
C ILE A 119 0.63 -0.84 0.60
N LYS A 120 1.14 -0.41 1.76
CA LYS A 120 0.79 0.88 2.37
C LYS A 120 1.15 2.06 1.46
N THR A 121 2.33 2.03 0.83
CA THR A 121 2.80 3.08 -0.09
C THR A 121 1.95 3.14 -1.36
N GLN A 122 1.63 1.98 -1.95
CA GLN A 122 0.77 1.85 -3.12
C GLN A 122 -0.67 2.30 -2.80
N MET A 123 -1.22 1.89 -1.66
CA MET A 123 -2.55 2.31 -1.21
C MET A 123 -2.60 3.82 -0.91
N LYS A 124 -1.55 4.39 -0.33
CA LYS A 124 -1.42 5.84 -0.11
C LYS A 124 -1.31 6.62 -1.43
N ALA A 125 -0.49 6.18 -2.38
CA ALA A 125 -0.37 6.80 -3.69
C ALA A 125 -1.69 6.72 -4.50
N HIS A 126 -2.40 5.59 -4.39
CA HIS A 126 -3.74 5.44 -4.98
C HIS A 126 -4.75 6.39 -4.34
N PHE A 127 -4.76 6.52 -3.01
CA PHE A 127 -5.61 7.48 -2.29
C PHE A 127 -5.27 8.94 -2.63
N GLU A 128 -3.99 9.30 -2.74
CA GLU A 128 -3.56 10.64 -3.15
C GLU A 128 -4.02 10.97 -4.59
N ASN A 129 -3.96 10.00 -5.51
CA ASN A 129 -4.49 10.14 -6.86
C ASN A 129 -6.03 10.28 -6.88
N ILE A 130 -6.76 9.47 -6.09
CA ILE A 130 -8.21 9.57 -5.88
C ILE A 130 -8.60 10.98 -5.41
N GLN A 131 -7.92 11.50 -4.39
CA GLN A 131 -8.19 12.85 -3.85
C GLN A 131 -7.82 13.93 -4.87
N MET A 132 -6.74 13.76 -5.65
CA MET A 132 -6.38 14.66 -6.74
C MET A 132 -7.48 14.73 -7.80
N ILE A 133 -8.01 13.58 -8.25
CA ILE A 133 -9.10 13.53 -9.25
C ILE A 133 -10.37 14.21 -8.72
N ALA A 134 -10.70 13.99 -7.44
CA ALA A 134 -11.82 14.67 -6.79
C ALA A 134 -11.65 16.21 -6.80
N ASP A 135 -10.47 16.70 -6.37
CA ASP A 135 -10.17 18.13 -6.28
C ASP A 135 -10.04 18.82 -7.64
N THR A 136 -9.44 18.18 -8.66
CA THR A 136 -9.17 18.80 -9.98
C THR A 136 -10.32 18.68 -10.97
N THR A 137 -11.16 17.65 -10.85
CA THR A 137 -12.09 17.26 -11.92
C THR A 137 -13.55 17.24 -11.44
N THR A 138 -13.87 16.42 -10.44
CA THR A 138 -15.26 16.19 -10.01
C THR A 138 -15.82 17.39 -9.24
N LEU A 139 -15.08 17.87 -8.22
CA LEU A 139 -15.51 18.99 -7.39
C LEU A 139 -15.66 20.30 -8.18
N PRO A 140 -14.72 20.71 -9.08
CA PRO A 140 -14.90 21.90 -9.90
C PRO A 140 -16.07 21.83 -10.89
N HIS A 141 -16.47 20.63 -11.34
CA HIS A 141 -17.66 20.48 -12.19
C HIS A 141 -18.93 20.77 -11.40
N ALA A 142 -19.19 19.98 -10.35
CA ALA A 142 -20.40 20.09 -9.55
C ALA A 142 -20.52 21.46 -8.84
N MET A 143 -19.40 22.05 -8.40
CA MET A 143 -19.38 23.41 -7.82
C MET A 143 -19.85 24.50 -8.80
N ARG A 144 -19.45 24.43 -10.08
CA ARG A 144 -19.93 25.39 -11.09
C ARG A 144 -21.43 25.24 -11.33
N HIS A 145 -21.92 24.00 -11.40
CA HIS A 145 -23.35 23.73 -11.57
C HIS A 145 -24.16 24.23 -10.36
N LEU A 146 -23.77 23.85 -9.14
CA LEU A 146 -24.38 24.32 -7.89
C LEU A 146 -24.39 25.84 -7.80
N SER A 147 -23.28 26.52 -8.14
CA SER A 147 -23.19 27.99 -8.12
C SER A 147 -24.19 28.65 -9.07
N SER A 148 -24.41 28.09 -10.26
CA SER A 148 -25.39 28.64 -11.21
C SER A 148 -26.81 28.48 -10.65
N ARG A 149 -27.15 27.27 -10.19
CA ARG A 149 -28.48 26.95 -9.67
C ARG A 149 -28.82 27.74 -8.39
N ILE A 150 -27.87 27.97 -7.48
CA ILE A 150 -28.06 28.89 -6.33
C ILE A 150 -28.34 30.32 -6.80
N ALA A 151 -27.61 30.79 -7.83
CA ALA A 151 -27.77 32.15 -8.33
C ALA A 151 -29.10 32.39 -9.06
N GLU A 152 -29.60 31.37 -9.76
CA GLU A 152 -30.89 31.34 -10.46
C GLU A 152 -32.09 31.25 -9.49
N GLU A 153 -32.07 30.30 -8.55
CA GLU A 153 -33.21 30.01 -7.67
C GLU A 153 -33.39 31.02 -6.54
N ILE A 154 -32.33 31.74 -6.12
CA ILE A 154 -32.42 32.82 -5.11
C ILE A 154 -31.97 34.15 -5.71
N ASP A 155 -32.80 34.70 -6.61
CA ASP A 155 -32.65 36.06 -7.12
C ASP A 155 -32.93 37.13 -6.04
N VAL A 156 -31.86 37.51 -5.33
CA VAL A 156 -31.85 38.70 -4.45
C VAL A 156 -31.74 40.00 -5.27
N SER A 157 -31.24 39.93 -6.51
CA SER A 157 -31.01 41.10 -7.36
C SER A 157 -32.28 41.80 -7.78
N SER A 158 -33.39 41.10 -8.13
CA SER A 158 -34.64 41.81 -8.44
C SER A 158 -35.26 42.51 -7.24
N ILE A 159 -35.08 42.03 -6.00
CA ILE A 159 -35.55 42.76 -4.81
C ILE A 159 -34.66 43.98 -4.54
N MET A 160 -33.34 43.84 -4.63
CA MET A 160 -32.43 45.00 -4.60
C MET A 160 -32.76 46.01 -5.70
N GLU A 161 -33.16 45.56 -6.89
CA GLU A 161 -33.53 46.47 -7.97
C GLU A 161 -34.91 47.11 -7.79
N LYS A 162 -35.91 46.39 -7.26
CA LYS A 162 -37.21 46.95 -6.85
C LYS A 162 -37.00 48.05 -5.80
N LEU A 163 -36.12 47.82 -4.81
CA LEU A 163 -35.75 48.81 -3.80
C LEU A 163 -34.95 50.00 -4.39
N ARG A 164 -34.12 49.78 -5.41
CA ARG A 164 -33.38 50.83 -6.14
C ARG A 164 -34.30 51.71 -6.99
N LYS A 165 -35.17 51.09 -7.79
CA LYS A 165 -36.14 51.76 -8.68
C LYS A 165 -37.27 52.44 -7.90
N GLY A 166 -37.70 51.83 -6.79
CA GLY A 166 -38.75 52.34 -5.91
C GLY A 166 -38.35 53.48 -4.96
N LYS A 167 -37.17 54.07 -5.12
CA LYS A 167 -36.56 55.07 -4.21
C LYS A 167 -37.24 56.45 -4.33
N GLY A 168 -38.46 56.55 -3.81
CA GLY A 168 -39.29 57.75 -3.82
C GLY A 168 -40.75 57.48 -4.19
N THR A 169 -41.05 56.28 -4.71
CA THR A 169 -42.38 55.88 -5.19
C THR A 169 -43.03 54.76 -4.37
N LEU A 170 -42.26 53.95 -3.65
CA LEU A 170 -42.79 52.94 -2.71
C LEU A 170 -43.34 53.59 -1.44
N THR A 171 -44.47 53.10 -0.94
CA THR A 171 -45.01 53.53 0.35
C THR A 171 -44.17 52.97 1.52
N PRO A 172 -44.21 53.60 2.72
CA PRO A 172 -43.49 53.10 3.89
C PRO A 172 -43.73 51.61 4.27
N PRO A 173 -44.96 51.07 4.27
CA PRO A 173 -45.17 49.65 4.59
C PRO A 173 -44.63 48.69 3.51
N GLU A 174 -44.85 48.98 2.22
CA GLU A 174 -44.30 48.17 1.12
C GLU A 174 -42.77 48.12 1.16
N LYS A 175 -42.14 49.27 1.44
CA LYS A 175 -40.69 49.37 1.63
C LYS A 175 -40.22 48.51 2.81
N LEU A 176 -40.94 48.53 3.94
CA LEU A 176 -40.60 47.70 5.11
C LEU A 176 -40.75 46.19 4.81
N GLN A 177 -41.80 45.81 4.07
CA GLN A 177 -42.01 44.44 3.61
C GLN A 177 -40.86 43.98 2.70
N LEU A 178 -40.51 44.75 1.66
CA LEU A 178 -39.41 44.42 0.75
C LEU A 178 -38.05 44.29 1.46
N TRP A 179 -37.75 45.15 2.45
CA TRP A 179 -36.52 45.00 3.26
C TRP A 179 -36.56 43.79 4.20
N THR A 180 -37.75 43.39 4.68
CA THR A 180 -37.91 42.19 5.52
C THR A 180 -37.79 40.91 4.70
N GLU A 181 -38.30 40.92 3.46
CA GLU A 181 -38.10 39.84 2.49
C GLU A 181 -36.64 39.74 2.06
N LEU A 182 -35.98 40.88 1.77
CA LEU A 182 -34.54 40.95 1.48
C LEU A 182 -33.70 40.38 2.65
N LYS A 183 -34.02 40.73 3.91
CA LYS A 183 -33.37 40.14 5.10
C LYS A 183 -33.42 38.61 5.04
N VAL A 184 -34.61 38.05 4.85
CA VAL A 184 -34.80 36.59 4.84
C VAL A 184 -34.10 35.94 3.65
N LEU A 185 -34.20 36.50 2.44
CA LEU A 185 -33.57 35.92 1.26
C LEU A 185 -32.04 35.97 1.30
N SER A 186 -31.43 37.07 1.74
CA SER A 186 -29.95 37.15 1.85
C SER A 186 -29.39 36.20 2.89
N PHE A 187 -30.04 36.06 4.05
CA PHE A 187 -29.65 35.06 5.04
C PHE A 187 -29.91 33.63 4.54
N THR A 188 -31.00 33.39 3.78
CA THR A 188 -31.25 32.09 3.14
C THR A 188 -30.13 31.77 2.13
N ARG A 189 -29.78 32.71 1.24
CA ARG A 189 -28.72 32.53 0.23
C ARG A 189 -27.37 32.27 0.89
N MET A 190 -27.03 33.01 1.94
CA MET A 190 -25.79 32.85 2.70
C MET A 190 -25.66 31.47 3.35
N VAL A 191 -26.63 31.08 4.19
CA VAL A 191 -26.54 29.81 4.93
C VAL A 191 -26.73 28.60 4.00
N LEU A 192 -27.57 28.74 2.96
CA LEU A 192 -27.68 27.72 1.90
C LEU A 192 -26.36 27.54 1.15
N SER A 193 -25.71 28.62 0.71
CA SER A 193 -24.44 28.51 -0.03
C SER A 193 -23.36 27.86 0.83
N LEU A 194 -23.28 28.27 2.10
CA LEU A 194 -22.35 27.70 3.07
C LEU A 194 -22.59 26.19 3.28
N TRP A 195 -23.85 25.79 3.49
CA TRP A 195 -24.24 24.39 3.68
C TRP A 195 -24.00 23.56 2.42
N SER A 196 -24.55 23.97 1.28
CA SER A 196 -24.49 23.20 0.04
C SER A 196 -23.06 23.04 -0.48
N VAL A 197 -22.21 24.07 -0.38
CA VAL A 197 -20.78 23.96 -0.78
C VAL A 197 -20.02 23.00 0.14
N THR A 198 -20.24 23.07 1.45
CA THR A 198 -19.60 22.19 2.42
C THR A 198 -20.03 20.73 2.22
N MET A 199 -21.34 20.49 2.17
CA MET A 199 -21.90 19.14 2.06
C MET A 199 -21.66 18.51 0.68
N LEU A 200 -21.68 19.28 -0.41
CA LEU A 200 -21.32 18.75 -1.74
C LEU A 200 -19.84 18.37 -1.83
N SER A 201 -18.94 19.14 -1.17
CA SER A 201 -17.53 18.77 -1.10
C SER A 201 -17.29 17.47 -0.33
N LEU A 202 -17.91 17.33 0.85
CA LEU A 202 -17.86 16.09 1.63
C LEU A 202 -18.51 14.92 0.87
N TYR A 203 -19.64 15.13 0.19
CA TYR A 203 -20.32 14.11 -0.59
C TYR A 203 -19.47 13.57 -1.75
N ILE A 204 -18.88 14.45 -2.57
CA ILE A 204 -18.00 14.06 -3.67
C ILE A 204 -16.77 13.31 -3.15
N ARG A 205 -16.24 13.71 -1.99
CA ARG A 205 -15.15 13.00 -1.30
C ARG A 205 -15.56 11.60 -0.83
N VAL A 206 -16.78 11.41 -0.31
CA VAL A 206 -17.33 10.07 -0.01
C VAL A 206 -17.41 9.22 -1.28
N GLN A 207 -18.05 9.73 -2.34
CA GLN A 207 -18.26 8.98 -3.59
C GLN A 207 -16.94 8.53 -4.21
N VAL A 208 -16.00 9.45 -4.39
CA VAL A 208 -14.73 9.18 -5.08
C VAL A 208 -13.84 8.25 -4.24
N ASN A 209 -13.92 8.29 -2.89
CA ASN A 209 -13.30 7.29 -2.02
C ASN A 209 -13.94 5.90 -2.12
N ILE A 210 -15.27 5.78 -2.11
CA ILE A 210 -15.98 4.49 -2.24
C ILE A 210 -15.67 3.85 -3.60
N LEU A 211 -15.84 4.61 -4.70
CA LEU A 211 -15.54 4.15 -6.05
C LEU A 211 -14.05 3.78 -6.18
N GLY A 212 -13.14 4.64 -5.70
CA GLY A 212 -11.71 4.41 -5.73
C GLY A 212 -11.26 3.17 -4.94
N ARG A 213 -11.98 2.82 -3.85
CA ARG A 213 -11.77 1.60 -3.06
C ARG A 213 -12.24 0.34 -3.80
N HIS A 214 -13.38 0.38 -4.50
CA HIS A 214 -13.78 -0.74 -5.37
C HIS A 214 -12.80 -0.91 -6.54
N LEU A 215 -12.41 0.18 -7.21
CA LEU A 215 -11.39 0.15 -8.27
C LEU A 215 -10.02 -0.38 -7.80
N TYR A 216 -9.61 -0.04 -6.56
CA TYR A 216 -8.40 -0.62 -5.95
C TYR A 216 -8.52 -2.13 -5.78
N ILE A 217 -9.66 -2.59 -5.24
CA ILE A 217 -9.93 -4.00 -4.98
C ILE A 217 -9.97 -4.79 -6.31
N ASP A 218 -10.61 -4.26 -7.35
CA ASP A 218 -10.69 -4.90 -8.66
C ASP A 218 -9.34 -4.94 -9.39
N THR A 219 -8.54 -3.88 -9.28
CA THR A 219 -7.14 -3.86 -9.77
C THR A 219 -6.28 -4.90 -9.02
N ALA A 220 -6.39 -4.97 -7.70
CA ALA A 220 -5.67 -5.93 -6.87
C ALA A 220 -6.12 -7.39 -7.11
N ARG A 221 -7.40 -7.60 -7.43
CA ARG A 221 -7.95 -8.91 -7.85
C ARG A 221 -7.34 -9.34 -9.18
N GLY A 222 -7.37 -8.49 -10.22
CA GLY A 222 -6.79 -8.80 -11.54
C GLY A 222 -5.30 -9.18 -11.47
N LEU A 223 -4.52 -8.47 -10.65
CA LEU A 223 -3.11 -8.79 -10.38
C LEU A 223 -2.90 -10.14 -9.67
N CYS A 224 -3.87 -10.61 -8.88
CA CYS A 224 -3.75 -11.82 -8.07
C CYS A 224 -4.37 -13.07 -8.73
N SER A 225 -5.39 -12.93 -9.58
CA SER A 225 -6.17 -14.04 -10.13
C SER A 225 -6.13 -14.12 -11.66
N SER A 226 -4.99 -14.52 -12.24
CA SER A 226 -4.92 -14.83 -13.68
C SER A 226 -5.94 -15.93 -14.07
N HIS A 227 -7.01 -15.51 -14.76
CA HIS A 227 -7.91 -16.26 -15.63
C HIS A 227 -8.75 -17.40 -14.99
N LEU A 228 -9.99 -17.10 -14.57
CA LEU A 228 -11.21 -17.92 -14.84
C LEU A 228 -12.55 -17.38 -14.27
N LEU A 229 -12.64 -16.13 -13.79
CA LEU A 229 -13.88 -15.60 -13.16
C LEU A 229 -14.10 -14.09 -13.39
N GLU A 230 -13.61 -13.59 -14.53
CA GLU A 230 -13.12 -12.20 -14.67
C GLU A 230 -14.12 -11.20 -15.28
N GLU A 231 -15.33 -11.65 -15.65
CA GLU A 231 -16.32 -10.85 -16.40
C GLU A 231 -17.64 -10.59 -15.61
N LEU A 232 -17.77 -11.10 -14.38
CA LEU A 232 -18.99 -11.00 -13.57
C LEU A 232 -18.90 -10.10 -12.32
N ASP A 233 -17.71 -9.61 -11.94
CA ASP A 233 -17.55 -8.79 -10.72
C ASP A 233 -16.64 -7.55 -10.90
N LEU A 234 -16.51 -6.99 -12.12
CA LEU A 234 -15.99 -5.62 -12.31
C LEU A 234 -17.14 -4.60 -12.21
N ILE A 235 -16.84 -3.32 -11.96
CA ILE A 235 -17.82 -2.22 -12.16
C ILE A 235 -17.82 -1.85 -13.65
N ASP A 236 -19.00 -1.68 -14.25
CA ASP A 236 -19.10 -1.18 -15.62
C ASP A 236 -18.95 0.36 -15.67
N ARG A 237 -18.31 0.86 -16.72
CA ARG A 237 -17.96 2.27 -16.89
C ARG A 237 -19.17 3.19 -16.97
N ASP A 238 -20.29 2.68 -17.49
CA ASP A 238 -21.56 3.41 -17.45
C ASP A 238 -22.08 3.53 -16.01
N ASP A 239 -21.88 2.54 -15.15
CA ASP A 239 -22.24 2.59 -13.72
C ASP A 239 -21.30 3.52 -12.92
N GLU A 240 -20.00 3.55 -13.22
CA GLU A 240 -19.06 4.56 -12.70
C GLU A 240 -19.56 5.98 -13.01
N GLN A 241 -19.92 6.23 -14.28
CA GLN A 241 -20.36 7.54 -14.74
C GLN A 241 -21.73 7.92 -14.15
N LYS A 242 -22.70 6.99 -14.10
CA LYS A 242 -23.99 7.20 -13.40
C LYS A 242 -23.76 7.57 -11.93
N PHE A 243 -22.86 6.86 -11.24
CA PHE A 243 -22.59 7.08 -9.84
C PHE A 243 -21.98 8.47 -9.59
N LEU A 244 -20.94 8.87 -10.33
CA LEU A 244 -20.34 10.21 -10.18
C LEU A 244 -21.33 11.33 -10.55
N THR A 245 -22.12 11.15 -11.60
CA THR A 245 -23.14 12.13 -12.04
C THR A 245 -24.27 12.31 -11.01
N SER A 246 -24.47 11.38 -10.07
CA SER A 246 -25.46 11.54 -9.00
C SER A 246 -25.20 12.74 -8.07
N ALA A 247 -24.00 13.32 -8.07
CA ALA A 247 -23.70 14.58 -7.36
C ALA A 247 -24.53 15.77 -7.86
N ASP A 248 -24.98 15.75 -9.12
CA ASP A 248 -25.85 16.79 -9.67
C ASP A 248 -27.29 16.71 -9.14
N TYR A 249 -27.66 15.66 -8.39
CA TYR A 249 -28.98 15.52 -7.75
C TYR A 249 -29.28 16.69 -6.80
N LEU A 250 -28.29 17.14 -6.02
CA LEU A 250 -28.43 18.30 -5.14
C LEU A 250 -28.88 19.54 -5.93
N ALA A 251 -28.15 19.88 -6.99
CA ALA A 251 -28.37 21.08 -7.81
C ALA A 251 -29.62 20.99 -8.72
N THR A 252 -30.02 19.78 -9.09
CA THR A 252 -31.12 19.52 -10.04
C THR A 252 -32.46 19.27 -9.34
N ASN A 253 -32.47 18.46 -8.29
CA ASN A 253 -33.68 17.93 -7.64
C ASN A 253 -33.79 18.35 -6.17
N GLY A 254 -32.68 18.40 -5.42
CA GLY A 254 -32.68 18.75 -4.00
C GLY A 254 -33.02 20.23 -3.73
N MET A 255 -32.55 21.14 -4.60
CA MET A 255 -32.62 22.60 -4.42
C MET A 255 -33.98 23.15 -3.94
N PRO A 256 -35.15 22.85 -4.56
CA PRO A 256 -36.40 23.53 -4.20
C PRO A 256 -36.86 23.23 -2.77
N SER A 257 -36.76 21.95 -2.37
CA SER A 257 -37.10 21.48 -1.02
C SER A 257 -36.12 22.03 0.03
N LEU A 258 -34.83 22.02 -0.30
CA LEU A 258 -33.76 22.55 0.52
C LEU A 258 -33.92 24.07 0.76
N ILE A 259 -34.19 24.85 -0.29
CA ILE A 259 -34.48 26.29 -0.21
C ILE A 259 -35.71 26.55 0.66
N SER A 260 -36.78 25.77 0.50
CA SER A 260 -38.00 25.91 1.31
C SER A 260 -37.71 25.75 2.81
N ASN A 261 -37.00 24.69 3.18
CA ASN A 261 -36.74 24.36 4.58
C ASN A 261 -35.70 25.29 5.21
N MET A 262 -34.61 25.62 4.49
CA MET A 262 -33.64 26.64 4.93
C MET A 262 -34.31 28.01 5.13
N LYS A 263 -35.21 28.43 4.22
CA LYS A 263 -36.01 29.66 4.34
C LYS A 263 -37.01 29.60 5.51
N SER A 264 -37.34 28.42 6.02
CA SER A 264 -38.12 28.27 7.27
C SER A 264 -37.24 28.48 8.50
N ALA A 265 -36.09 27.79 8.59
CA ALA A 265 -35.14 27.95 9.70
C ALA A 265 -34.66 29.41 9.84
N VAL A 266 -34.33 30.08 8.72
CA VAL A 266 -33.96 31.51 8.69
C VAL A 266 -35.09 32.42 9.20
N LYS A 267 -36.36 32.12 8.89
CA LYS A 267 -37.50 32.88 9.42
C LYS A 267 -37.71 32.66 10.91
N GLU A 268 -37.38 31.47 11.42
CA GLU A 268 -37.53 31.11 12.83
C GLU A 268 -36.45 31.75 13.71
N VAL A 269 -35.17 31.65 13.32
CA VAL A 269 -34.08 32.28 14.08
C VAL A 269 -34.17 33.81 13.99
N LEU A 270 -34.52 34.38 12.83
CA LEU A 270 -34.67 35.83 12.67
C LEU A 270 -36.07 36.37 13.10
N LYS A 271 -36.83 35.61 13.90
CA LYS A 271 -38.18 35.91 14.42
C LYS A 271 -38.16 36.90 15.60
N GLY A 272 -37.50 38.03 15.40
CA GLY A 272 -37.39 39.10 16.38
C GLY A 272 -36.44 40.22 15.93
N THR A 273 -35.40 39.86 15.16
CA THR A 273 -34.38 40.78 14.65
C THR A 273 -34.98 41.83 13.72
N GLN A 274 -34.92 43.09 14.13
CA GLN A 274 -35.33 44.24 13.34
C GLN A 274 -34.18 44.73 12.46
N LEU A 275 -34.53 45.40 11.36
CA LEU A 275 -33.58 45.99 10.40
C LEU A 275 -32.65 47.07 11.01
N LYS A 276 -32.98 47.57 12.21
CA LYS A 276 -32.22 48.58 12.95
C LYS A 276 -31.18 47.98 13.90
N ASP A 277 -31.28 46.68 14.21
CA ASP A 277 -30.49 46.04 15.24
C ASP A 277 -29.01 45.96 14.79
N VAL A 278 -28.10 46.09 15.75
CA VAL A 278 -26.66 46.08 15.50
C VAL A 278 -26.14 44.66 15.71
N LEU A 279 -25.72 44.01 14.64
CA LEU A 279 -25.06 42.71 14.68
C LEU A 279 -23.54 42.91 14.73
N THR A 280 -22.90 42.20 15.65
CA THR A 280 -21.43 42.08 15.74
C THR A 280 -21.04 40.74 15.13
N THR A 281 -19.79 40.60 14.68
CA THR A 281 -19.15 39.37 14.17
C THR A 281 -19.62 38.10 14.89
N ARG A 282 -19.49 38.09 16.23
CA ARG A 282 -19.94 36.98 17.09
C ARG A 282 -21.44 36.68 16.98
N ILE A 283 -22.30 37.70 16.98
CA ILE A 283 -23.77 37.52 16.91
C ILE A 283 -24.16 37.02 15.51
N LEU A 284 -23.44 37.41 14.46
CA LEU A 284 -23.64 36.86 13.13
C LEU A 284 -23.26 35.36 13.09
N GLN A 285 -22.13 34.98 13.67
CA GLN A 285 -21.70 33.59 13.81
C GLN A 285 -22.73 32.76 14.60
N GLU A 286 -23.14 33.24 15.78
CA GLU A 286 -24.15 32.58 16.63
C GLU A 286 -25.48 32.40 15.88
N ASN A 287 -25.95 33.41 15.12
CA ASN A 287 -27.14 33.28 14.28
C ASN A 287 -26.97 32.25 13.15
N VAL A 288 -25.82 32.21 12.47
CA VAL A 288 -25.59 31.26 11.35
C VAL A 288 -25.53 29.83 11.86
N VAL A 289 -24.80 29.58 12.97
CA VAL A 289 -24.79 28.27 13.64
C VAL A 289 -26.20 27.89 14.07
N GLN A 290 -26.96 28.79 14.71
CA GLN A 290 -28.33 28.48 15.14
C GLN A 290 -29.28 28.19 13.96
N ILE A 291 -29.12 28.83 12.80
CA ILE A 291 -29.89 28.50 11.58
C ILE A 291 -29.53 27.10 11.08
N LEU A 292 -28.24 26.73 11.09
CA LEU A 292 -27.77 25.39 10.73
C LEU A 292 -28.29 24.34 11.71
N ASP A 293 -28.20 24.57 13.02
CA ASP A 293 -28.66 23.67 14.07
C ASP A 293 -30.18 23.40 13.95
N VAL A 294 -30.98 24.47 13.76
CA VAL A 294 -32.44 24.36 13.55
C VAL A 294 -32.74 23.60 12.26
N PHE A 295 -32.04 23.89 11.16
CA PHE A 295 -32.19 23.19 9.90
C PHE A 295 -31.87 21.70 10.02
N MET A 296 -30.69 21.34 10.53
CA MET A 296 -30.24 19.96 10.69
C MET A 296 -31.11 19.17 11.68
N SER A 297 -31.73 19.83 12.66
CA SER A 297 -32.68 19.25 13.62
C SER A 297 -34.13 19.15 13.10
N THR A 298 -34.44 19.64 11.89
CA THR A 298 -35.82 19.70 11.39
C THR A 298 -36.29 18.34 10.85
N GLY A 299 -36.95 17.54 11.71
CA GLY A 299 -37.63 16.31 11.31
C GLY A 299 -36.90 15.05 11.75
N CYS A 300 -36.65 14.13 10.82
CA CYS A 300 -35.97 12.87 11.12
C CYS A 300 -34.44 13.08 11.23
N PRO A 301 -33.73 12.27 12.05
CA PRO A 301 -32.29 12.15 11.96
C PRO A 301 -31.85 11.83 10.54
N HIS A 302 -30.81 12.51 10.05
CA HIS A 302 -30.26 12.37 8.69
C HIS A 302 -31.22 12.71 7.53
N HIS A 303 -32.35 13.38 7.76
CA HIS A 303 -33.26 13.84 6.67
C HIS A 303 -32.52 14.69 5.60
N TRP A 304 -31.43 15.35 5.98
CA TRP A 304 -30.61 16.17 5.11
C TRP A 304 -29.87 15.37 4.03
N VAL A 305 -29.71 14.05 4.21
CA VAL A 305 -29.15 13.13 3.20
C VAL A 305 -30.03 13.10 1.95
N ASP A 306 -31.35 13.24 2.10
CA ASP A 306 -32.30 13.20 0.99
C ASP A 306 -32.28 14.47 0.11
N TYR A 307 -31.48 15.48 0.46
CA TYR A 307 -31.13 16.60 -0.43
C TYR A 307 -29.88 16.31 -1.27
N LEU A 308 -28.98 15.45 -0.79
CA LEU A 308 -27.73 15.08 -1.46
C LEU A 308 -27.92 13.87 -2.38
N MET A 309 -28.77 12.92 -1.97
CA MET A 309 -29.05 11.68 -2.68
C MET A 309 -30.54 11.41 -2.83
N MET A 310 -30.91 10.74 -3.92
CA MET A 310 -32.24 10.17 -4.10
C MET A 310 -32.64 9.18 -2.99
N ALA A 311 -33.94 9.17 -2.63
CA ALA A 311 -34.52 8.26 -1.64
C ALA A 311 -34.83 6.88 -2.25
N GLN A 312 -34.59 5.80 -1.48
CA GLN A 312 -34.66 4.42 -1.95
C GLN A 312 -36.05 4.01 -2.46
N ASP A 313 -37.14 4.51 -1.87
CA ASP A 313 -38.52 4.17 -2.26
C ASP A 313 -38.92 4.66 -3.67
N THR A 314 -38.07 5.43 -4.35
CA THR A 314 -38.37 6.03 -5.67
C THR A 314 -38.15 5.08 -6.85
N THR A 315 -37.99 3.77 -6.62
CA THR A 315 -37.99 2.75 -7.70
C THR A 315 -39.40 2.52 -8.25
N MET A 316 -39.92 3.50 -8.98
CA MET A 316 -41.04 3.33 -9.90
C MET A 316 -40.57 3.44 -11.35
N LEU A 317 -41.18 2.62 -12.22
CA LEU A 317 -40.72 2.33 -13.57
C LEU A 317 -40.52 3.59 -14.43
N PRO A 318 -39.58 3.55 -15.40
CA PRO A 318 -39.63 4.44 -16.57
C PRO A 318 -40.99 4.30 -17.25
N ARG A 319 -41.84 5.31 -17.07
CA ARG A 319 -43.07 5.47 -17.81
C ARG A 319 -42.73 6.12 -19.14
N ASP A 320 -42.72 5.34 -20.22
CA ASP A 320 -43.43 5.78 -21.42
C ASP A 320 -43.78 4.69 -22.45
N THR A 321 -44.72 5.09 -23.28
CA THR A 321 -45.52 4.40 -24.30
C THR A 321 -44.94 3.25 -25.17
N THR A 322 -45.78 2.19 -25.24
CA THR A 322 -46.19 1.39 -26.43
C THR A 322 -45.32 0.25 -27.00
N THR A 323 -46.06 -0.81 -27.37
CA THR A 323 -45.72 -1.93 -28.29
C THR A 323 -44.54 -2.85 -27.92
N THR A 324 -44.87 -3.89 -27.15
CA THR A 324 -44.63 -5.30 -27.48
C THR A 324 -43.35 -5.65 -28.26
N ASP A 325 -42.35 -6.24 -27.58
CA ASP A 325 -42.11 -7.68 -27.75
C ASP A 325 -41.29 -8.33 -26.61
N VAL A 326 -41.31 -9.66 -26.55
CA VAL A 326 -40.40 -10.63 -25.87
C VAL A 326 -39.87 -10.34 -24.44
N PHE A 327 -40.15 -11.27 -23.52
CA PHE A 327 -39.52 -11.36 -22.19
C PHE A 327 -38.00 -11.56 -22.26
N SER A 328 -37.23 -10.83 -21.44
CA SER A 328 -35.86 -11.22 -21.09
C SER A 328 -35.49 -10.88 -19.65
N SER A 329 -34.94 -11.90 -18.98
CA SER A 329 -33.94 -11.92 -17.89
C SER A 329 -33.96 -10.88 -16.74
N ASP A 330 -34.10 -11.45 -15.54
CA ASP A 330 -33.35 -11.18 -14.30
C ASP A 330 -33.10 -9.72 -13.83
N ALA A 331 -33.70 -9.39 -12.68
CA ALA A 331 -33.48 -8.13 -11.98
C ALA A 331 -32.16 -8.15 -11.20
N THR A 332 -31.04 -8.22 -11.94
CA THR A 332 -29.69 -8.08 -11.39
C THR A 332 -29.58 -6.72 -10.70
N VAL A 333 -29.33 -6.70 -9.39
CA VAL A 333 -29.13 -5.46 -8.63
C VAL A 333 -27.88 -4.78 -9.19
N THR A 334 -28.08 -3.67 -9.91
CA THR A 334 -27.01 -2.97 -10.63
C THR A 334 -25.95 -2.46 -9.66
N LYS A 335 -24.66 -2.50 -10.02
CA LYS A 335 -23.58 -2.12 -9.09
C LYS A 335 -23.67 -0.65 -8.66
N PHE A 336 -24.21 0.21 -9.51
CA PHE A 336 -24.67 1.55 -9.16
C PHE A 336 -25.54 1.59 -7.87
N HIS A 337 -26.50 0.67 -7.71
CA HIS A 337 -27.36 0.61 -6.51
C HIS A 337 -26.56 0.20 -5.26
N GLN A 338 -25.57 -0.69 -5.40
CA GLN A 338 -24.66 -1.04 -4.29
C GLN A 338 -23.84 0.17 -3.85
N LEU A 339 -23.23 0.90 -4.80
CA LEU A 339 -22.46 2.12 -4.52
C LEU A 339 -23.33 3.21 -3.86
N VAL A 340 -24.56 3.42 -4.34
CA VAL A 340 -25.53 4.35 -3.75
C VAL A 340 -25.94 3.92 -2.32
N THR A 341 -26.07 2.63 -2.06
CA THR A 341 -26.40 2.11 -0.72
C THR A 341 -25.25 2.29 0.26
N GLU A 342 -24.03 1.90 -0.13
CA GLU A 342 -22.80 2.10 0.67
C GLU A 342 -22.55 3.60 0.95
N THR A 343 -22.83 4.47 -0.02
CA THR A 343 -22.75 5.93 0.17
C THR A 343 -23.78 6.41 1.20
N ARG A 344 -25.04 5.96 1.12
CA ARG A 344 -26.07 6.34 2.10
C ARG A 344 -25.71 5.86 3.50
N GLU A 345 -25.22 4.62 3.65
CA GLU A 345 -24.73 4.09 4.93
C GLU A 345 -23.64 4.98 5.54
N VAL A 346 -22.62 5.35 4.76
CA VAL A 346 -21.54 6.27 5.19
C VAL A 346 -22.09 7.64 5.58
N LEU A 347 -22.98 8.25 4.79
CA LEU A 347 -23.58 9.55 5.13
C LEU A 347 -24.44 9.51 6.40
N THR A 348 -25.05 8.37 6.72
CA THR A 348 -25.81 8.18 7.97
C THR A 348 -24.96 7.73 9.17
N SER A 349 -23.63 7.65 9.01
CA SER A 349 -22.74 7.31 10.12
C SER A 349 -22.57 8.48 11.11
N THR A 350 -22.31 8.13 12.37
CA THR A 350 -21.92 9.07 13.42
C THR A 350 -20.65 9.83 13.04
N GLU A 351 -19.68 9.11 12.51
CA GLU A 351 -18.35 9.58 12.12
C GLU A 351 -18.41 10.58 10.97
N PHE A 352 -19.32 10.39 10.00
CA PHE A 352 -19.60 11.39 8.96
C PHE A 352 -20.31 12.62 9.55
N THR A 353 -21.29 12.39 10.43
CA THR A 353 -22.09 13.48 11.03
C THR A 353 -21.22 14.43 11.86
N ASP A 354 -20.30 13.89 12.65
CA ASP A 354 -19.31 14.67 13.42
C ASP A 354 -18.40 15.50 12.49
N VAL A 355 -17.87 14.88 11.43
CA VAL A 355 -17.03 15.58 10.42
C VAL A 355 -17.82 16.68 9.69
N ALA A 356 -19.10 16.44 9.36
CA ALA A 356 -19.96 17.42 8.73
C ALA A 356 -20.26 18.61 9.67
N GLU A 357 -20.51 18.36 10.96
CA GLU A 357 -20.72 19.41 11.96
C GLU A 357 -19.46 20.27 12.16
N ILE A 358 -18.29 19.63 12.27
CA ILE A 358 -16.99 20.32 12.41
C ILE A 358 -16.66 21.14 11.16
N ALA A 359 -16.91 20.59 9.96
CA ALA A 359 -16.71 21.30 8.70
C ALA A 359 -17.65 22.52 8.57
N LEU A 360 -18.95 22.36 8.85
CA LEU A 360 -19.93 23.45 8.81
C LEU A 360 -19.59 24.58 9.81
N LYS A 361 -19.17 24.22 11.02
CA LYS A 361 -18.71 25.20 12.03
C LYS A 361 -17.44 25.93 11.59
N SER A 362 -16.47 25.21 11.02
CA SER A 362 -15.20 25.79 10.52
C SER A 362 -15.44 26.74 9.33
N CYS A 363 -16.27 26.33 8.37
CA CYS A 363 -16.71 27.20 7.27
C CYS A 363 -17.48 28.43 7.77
N THR A 364 -18.30 28.29 8.81
CA THR A 364 -19.02 29.43 9.42
C THR A 364 -18.06 30.46 10.01
N VAL A 365 -17.00 30.04 10.70
CA VAL A 365 -15.96 30.95 11.20
C VAL A 365 -15.29 31.68 10.04
N ALA A 366 -14.84 30.96 9.01
CA ALA A 366 -14.15 31.53 7.86
C ALA A 366 -15.02 32.53 7.06
N LEU A 367 -16.34 32.30 7.00
CA LEU A 367 -17.30 33.20 6.35
C LEU A 367 -17.40 34.52 7.11
N VAL A 368 -17.53 34.42 8.44
CA VAL A 368 -17.69 35.57 9.33
C VAL A 368 -16.40 36.40 9.37
N GLU A 369 -15.21 35.77 9.32
CA GLU A 369 -13.94 36.47 9.11
C GLU A 369 -13.88 37.25 7.79
N GLU A 370 -14.30 36.65 6.67
CA GLU A 370 -14.22 37.31 5.36
C GLU A 370 -15.20 38.48 5.27
N MET A 371 -16.41 38.30 5.81
CA MET A 371 -17.35 39.39 6.02
C MET A 371 -16.78 40.50 6.91
N GLU A 372 -16.00 40.18 7.94
CA GLU A 372 -15.35 41.19 8.77
C GLU A 372 -14.31 42.01 7.99
N LYS A 373 -13.42 41.36 7.22
CA LYS A 373 -12.42 42.04 6.37
C LYS A 373 -13.07 43.01 5.38
N GLN A 374 -14.18 42.61 4.75
CA GLN A 374 -14.84 43.42 3.73
C GLN A 374 -15.72 44.56 4.28
N THR A 375 -16.09 44.52 5.57
CA THR A 375 -17.14 45.41 6.11
C THR A 375 -16.81 46.12 7.42
N GLY A 376 -15.77 45.71 8.15
CA GLY A 376 -15.47 46.23 9.49
C GLY A 376 -16.46 45.76 10.56
N LEU A 377 -17.01 44.54 10.43
CA LEU A 377 -18.10 44.03 11.27
C LEU A 377 -17.78 43.98 12.78
N ALA A 378 -16.50 43.94 13.16
CA ALA A 378 -16.01 43.93 14.54
C ALA A 378 -16.61 45.04 15.42
N THR A 379 -16.84 46.25 14.88
CA THR A 379 -17.41 47.38 15.65
C THR A 379 -18.95 47.37 15.72
N GLY A 380 -19.60 46.35 15.14
CA GLY A 380 -21.05 46.23 15.03
C GLY A 380 -21.64 46.99 13.84
N MET A 381 -22.50 46.33 13.07
CA MET A 381 -23.19 46.91 11.91
C MET A 381 -24.71 46.73 12.00
N GLN A 382 -25.47 47.78 11.64
CA GLN A 382 -26.93 47.68 11.50
C GLN A 382 -27.32 46.65 10.44
N LEU A 383 -28.28 45.78 10.74
CA LEU A 383 -28.73 44.69 9.87
C LEU A 383 -29.12 45.16 8.45
N ALA A 384 -29.79 46.32 8.30
CA ALA A 384 -30.10 46.90 6.98
C ALA A 384 -28.86 47.30 6.15
N LYS A 385 -27.69 47.51 6.77
CA LYS A 385 -26.41 47.76 6.10
C LYS A 385 -25.63 46.47 5.83
N LEU A 386 -25.81 45.45 6.68
CA LEU A 386 -25.17 44.15 6.55
C LEU A 386 -25.73 43.34 5.37
N VAL A 387 -27.06 43.36 5.17
CA VAL A 387 -27.76 42.60 4.12
C VAL A 387 -27.16 42.82 2.71
N PRO A 388 -26.93 44.06 2.22
CA PRO A 388 -26.26 44.28 0.92
C PRO A 388 -24.75 43.96 0.87
N GLN A 389 -24.13 43.57 1.99
CA GLN A 389 -22.72 43.15 2.05
C GLN A 389 -22.60 41.62 2.03
N ILE A 390 -23.58 40.90 2.61
CA ILE A 390 -23.75 39.44 2.45
C ILE A 390 -23.73 39.09 0.95
N GLU A 391 -24.51 39.80 0.14
CA GLU A 391 -24.55 39.58 -1.32
C GLU A 391 -23.21 39.81 -2.04
N LYS A 392 -22.27 40.58 -1.46
CA LYS A 392 -20.92 40.77 -2.04
C LYS A 392 -19.96 39.65 -1.71
N THR A 393 -20.15 38.95 -0.60
CA THR A 393 -19.31 37.80 -0.20
C THR A 393 -19.78 36.49 -0.85
N MET A 394 -21.02 36.42 -1.36
CA MET A 394 -21.54 35.22 -2.05
C MET A 394 -20.65 34.70 -3.20
N PRO A 395 -20.07 35.53 -4.10
CA PRO A 395 -19.22 35.04 -5.19
C PRO A 395 -17.91 34.39 -4.73
N GLU A 396 -17.47 34.64 -3.49
CA GLU A 396 -16.26 34.05 -2.91
C GLU A 396 -16.55 32.68 -2.27
N ILE A 397 -17.73 32.51 -1.66
CA ILE A 397 -18.22 31.21 -1.18
C ILE A 397 -18.41 30.25 -2.37
N SER A 398 -18.99 30.76 -3.46
CA SER A 398 -19.25 29.99 -4.69
C SER A 398 -18.07 30.02 -5.69
N ALA A 399 -16.87 30.45 -5.28
CA ALA A 399 -15.70 30.52 -6.14
C ALA A 399 -15.20 29.15 -6.60
N VAL A 400 -14.49 29.13 -7.74
CA VAL A 400 -13.79 27.94 -8.28
C VAL A 400 -12.83 27.36 -7.24
N PRO A 401 -12.79 26.02 -7.02
CA PRO A 401 -12.11 25.40 -5.87
C PRO A 401 -10.69 25.87 -5.60
N ASP A 402 -9.86 26.04 -6.63
CA ASP A 402 -8.45 26.47 -6.53
C ASP A 402 -8.25 27.78 -5.74
N LYS A 403 -9.27 28.64 -5.71
CA LYS A 403 -9.27 29.95 -5.05
C LYS A 403 -10.21 30.03 -3.85
N ASN A 404 -10.89 28.92 -3.52
CA ASN A 404 -11.97 28.90 -2.56
C ASN A 404 -11.44 28.51 -1.17
N ARG A 405 -11.26 29.50 -0.29
CA ARG A 405 -10.75 29.31 1.08
C ARG A 405 -11.56 28.31 1.88
N PHE A 406 -12.87 28.20 1.64
CA PHE A 406 -13.75 27.23 2.33
C PHE A 406 -13.42 25.80 1.94
N LEU A 407 -13.19 25.55 0.64
CA LEU A 407 -12.83 24.22 0.14
C LEU A 407 -11.39 23.83 0.51
N GLN A 408 -10.48 24.80 0.65
CA GLN A 408 -9.14 24.58 1.23
C GLN A 408 -9.25 24.16 2.71
N LEU A 409 -10.05 24.86 3.52
CA LEU A 409 -10.28 24.51 4.91
C LEU A 409 -10.90 23.11 5.08
N ILE A 410 -11.84 22.72 4.23
CA ILE A 410 -12.44 21.37 4.25
C ILE A 410 -11.41 20.29 3.90
N ARG A 411 -10.53 20.54 2.92
CA ARG A 411 -9.45 19.63 2.55
C ARG A 411 -8.43 19.46 3.68
N ASP A 412 -8.11 20.56 4.37
CA ASP A 412 -7.02 20.61 5.36
C ASP A 412 -7.47 20.16 6.79
N LEU A 413 -8.67 19.59 6.94
CA LEU A 413 -9.20 19.07 8.21
C LEU A 413 -8.46 17.79 8.68
N PRO A 414 -7.92 17.73 9.92
CA PRO A 414 -7.22 16.53 10.43
C PRO A 414 -8.12 15.30 10.62
N GLU A 415 -9.36 15.49 11.10
CA GLU A 415 -10.28 14.37 11.34
C GLU A 415 -10.76 13.74 10.02
N TYR A 416 -10.87 14.52 8.94
CA TYR A 416 -11.23 14.04 7.60
C TYR A 416 -10.28 12.92 7.14
N TYR A 417 -8.96 13.14 7.18
CA TYR A 417 -7.99 12.10 6.83
C TYR A 417 -8.01 10.90 7.78
N THR A 418 -8.57 11.02 8.98
CA THR A 418 -8.62 9.93 9.96
C THR A 418 -9.86 9.05 9.76
N SER A 419 -11.03 9.64 9.49
CA SER A 419 -12.27 8.89 9.21
C SER A 419 -12.34 8.32 7.78
N TYR A 420 -11.69 8.94 6.79
CA TYR A 420 -11.67 8.45 5.40
C TYR A 420 -10.45 7.59 5.04
N ASN A 421 -9.49 7.42 5.94
CA ASN A 421 -8.55 6.32 5.86
C ASN A 421 -9.33 5.01 6.07
N PHE A 422 -9.68 4.33 4.98
CA PHE A 422 -10.43 3.08 5.01
C PHE A 422 -9.83 2.12 6.04
N PRO A 423 -10.64 1.51 6.93
CA PRO A 423 -10.18 0.34 7.65
C PRO A 423 -9.76 -0.71 6.61
N GLY A 424 -8.51 -1.15 6.68
CA GLY A 424 -7.95 -2.17 5.79
C GLY A 424 -8.89 -3.38 5.74
N PRO A 425 -9.05 -4.02 4.57
CA PRO A 425 -10.26 -4.75 4.18
C PRO A 425 -10.78 -5.64 5.31
N ASN A 426 -11.99 -5.30 5.79
CA ASN A 426 -12.74 -6.07 6.79
C ASN A 426 -13.18 -7.42 6.20
N ILE A 427 -12.22 -8.33 6.04
CA ILE A 427 -12.45 -9.74 5.80
C ILE A 427 -13.27 -10.25 7.00
N PRO A 428 -14.50 -10.76 6.81
CA PRO A 428 -15.35 -11.16 7.92
C PRO A 428 -14.71 -12.31 8.70
N ARG A 429 -14.19 -11.99 9.89
CA ARG A 429 -13.68 -12.95 10.87
C ARG A 429 -14.66 -13.04 12.05
N PRO A 430 -14.90 -14.24 12.59
CA PRO A 430 -15.97 -14.45 13.56
C PRO A 430 -15.68 -13.81 14.93
N ASN A 431 -16.53 -12.86 15.29
CA ASN A 431 -16.89 -12.39 16.63
C ASN A 431 -16.21 -13.11 17.84
N ILE A 432 -15.18 -12.47 18.42
CA ILE A 432 -14.67 -12.72 19.78
C ILE A 432 -14.37 -11.36 20.45
N THR A 433 -14.64 -11.26 21.75
CA THR A 433 -14.63 -10.01 22.54
C THR A 433 -13.29 -9.69 23.21
N GLY A 434 -12.94 -8.40 23.38
CA GLY A 434 -11.77 -7.98 24.16
C GLY A 434 -11.51 -6.46 24.20
N SER A 435 -11.59 -5.84 25.38
CA SER A 435 -11.42 -4.39 25.64
C SER A 435 -9.97 -3.92 25.83
N GLY A 436 -9.63 -2.67 25.48
CA GLY A 436 -8.37 -2.03 25.92
C GLY A 436 -8.14 -0.57 25.43
N GLN A 437 -8.08 0.40 26.35
CA GLN A 437 -8.00 1.86 26.12
C GLN A 437 -6.58 2.40 25.82
N GLY A 438 -6.47 3.61 25.22
CA GLY A 438 -5.61 4.69 25.75
C GLY A 438 -4.65 5.48 24.83
N THR A 439 -4.84 6.81 24.75
CA THR A 439 -3.82 7.93 24.79
C THR A 439 -2.59 7.96 23.84
N GLU A 440 -1.99 9.09 23.41
CA GLU A 440 -2.36 10.51 23.18
C GLU A 440 -1.08 11.28 22.70
N ALA A 441 -1.21 12.31 21.83
CA ALA A 441 -0.34 13.54 21.77
C ALA A 441 1.19 13.42 21.37
N VAL A 442 1.96 14.44 20.88
CA VAL A 442 1.70 15.80 20.34
C VAL A 442 2.93 16.44 19.59
N MET A 443 2.67 17.33 18.61
CA MET A 443 3.50 18.44 17.99
C MET A 443 4.95 18.29 17.46
N ALA A 444 5.07 18.42 16.12
CA ALA A 444 5.61 19.56 15.32
C ALA A 444 6.97 20.27 15.60
N THR A 445 7.72 20.57 14.52
CA THR A 445 8.07 21.97 14.08
C THR A 445 8.70 22.02 12.67
N ASN A 446 8.75 23.21 12.05
CA ASN A 446 9.14 23.44 10.66
C ASN A 446 10.61 23.89 10.49
N ASN A 447 11.25 23.49 9.38
CA ASN A 447 11.66 24.35 8.26
C ASN A 447 12.45 23.52 7.23
N GLY A 448 12.54 23.96 5.98
CA GLY A 448 13.28 23.25 4.93
C GLY A 448 14.00 24.21 4.00
N ASP A 449 14.73 23.67 3.02
CA ASP A 449 15.22 24.43 1.87
C ASP A 449 15.39 23.55 0.61
N VAL A 450 15.06 24.17 -0.53
CA VAL A 450 15.40 23.94 -1.95
C VAL A 450 15.83 22.53 -2.48
N LEU A 451 15.20 22.18 -3.61
CA LEU A 451 15.47 21.02 -4.48
C LEU A 451 16.85 21.04 -5.17
N MET A 452 17.44 19.86 -5.36
CA MET A 452 18.09 19.46 -6.61
C MET A 452 17.81 17.97 -6.88
N LEU A 453 17.92 17.54 -8.15
CA LEU A 453 17.48 16.24 -8.64
C LEU A 453 18.67 15.35 -9.01
N GLU A 454 18.80 14.18 -8.39
CA GLU A 454 19.69 13.10 -8.83
C GLU A 454 19.09 11.73 -8.49
N ALA A 455 19.66 10.64 -9.00
CA ALA A 455 18.94 9.39 -9.27
C ALA A 455 18.34 8.69 -8.02
N ALA A 456 17.14 8.12 -8.19
CA ALA A 456 16.47 7.35 -7.14
C ALA A 456 17.04 5.92 -7.02
N PRO A 457 17.45 5.46 -5.81
CA PRO A 457 17.84 4.08 -5.59
C PRO A 457 16.61 3.15 -5.55
N GLU A 458 16.81 1.90 -5.99
CA GLU A 458 15.77 0.86 -6.05
C GLU A 458 15.12 0.60 -4.68
N ALA A 459 13.79 0.47 -4.65
CA ALA A 459 13.07 0.00 -3.46
C ALA A 459 13.38 -1.48 -3.22
N ALA A 460 14.30 -1.77 -2.29
CA ALA A 460 14.83 -3.11 -2.08
C ALA A 460 15.04 -3.47 -0.60
N ARG A 461 14.01 -4.11 -0.04
CA ARG A 461 14.06 -5.09 1.07
C ARG A 461 14.33 -4.59 2.51
N PRO A 462 13.56 -5.05 3.51
CA PRO A 462 13.48 -4.45 4.84
C PRO A 462 14.26 -5.27 5.88
N TRP A 463 15.09 -6.23 5.44
CA TRP A 463 15.95 -7.04 6.30
C TRP A 463 17.25 -6.31 6.69
N ALA A 464 17.32 -5.01 6.42
CA ALA A 464 18.28 -4.07 6.97
C ALA A 464 17.60 -2.72 7.26
N SER A 465 18.00 -2.07 8.35
CA SER A 465 17.61 -0.67 8.62
C SER A 465 18.45 0.26 7.72
N ALA A 466 18.01 0.45 6.48
CA ALA A 466 18.75 1.18 5.45
C ALA A 466 18.93 2.68 5.76
N ALA A 467 18.19 3.25 6.70
CA ALA A 467 18.26 4.67 7.08
C ALA A 467 19.64 5.13 7.61
N ASN A 468 20.51 4.20 8.03
CA ASN A 468 21.92 4.47 8.36
C ASN A 468 22.87 3.49 7.65
N ALA A 469 22.42 2.86 6.56
CA ALA A 469 23.33 2.20 5.64
C ALA A 469 23.98 3.31 4.80
N GLU A 470 25.23 3.66 5.14
CA GLU A 470 26.12 4.36 4.22
C GLU A 470 26.04 3.64 2.86
N VAL A 471 25.74 4.37 1.78
CA VAL A 471 25.41 3.76 0.49
C VAL A 471 26.70 3.21 -0.11
N ILE A 472 27.00 1.95 0.22
CA ILE A 472 28.10 1.18 -0.35
C ILE A 472 27.71 0.85 -1.79
N ASP A 473 27.94 1.82 -2.68
CA ASP A 473 27.87 1.60 -4.11
C ASP A 473 28.98 0.61 -4.51
N ALA A 474 28.58 -0.40 -5.25
CA ALA A 474 29.40 -1.52 -5.68
C ALA A 474 28.95 -1.87 -7.10
N LEU A 475 29.91 -2.10 -8.00
CA LEU A 475 29.67 -2.04 -9.44
C LEU A 475 30.10 -3.35 -10.13
N PRO A 476 29.42 -4.49 -9.90
CA PRO A 476 29.92 -5.82 -10.27
C PRO A 476 30.03 -6.09 -11.78
N TYR A 477 29.55 -5.20 -12.64
CA TYR A 477 29.77 -5.28 -14.09
C TYR A 477 31.05 -4.58 -14.56
N ILE A 478 31.78 -3.90 -13.68
CA ILE A 478 33.05 -3.19 -13.98
C ILE A 478 34.16 -3.52 -12.96
N ASP A 479 33.80 -3.93 -11.75
CA ASP A 479 34.72 -4.38 -10.70
C ASP A 479 35.23 -5.82 -10.98
N ASP A 480 36.26 -5.96 -11.84
CA ASP A 480 36.85 -7.27 -12.21
C ASP A 480 37.32 -8.11 -10.99
N ASP A 481 37.61 -7.46 -9.86
CA ASP A 481 38.17 -8.09 -8.65
C ASP A 481 37.22 -9.10 -7.97
N TYR A 482 35.90 -9.07 -8.21
CA TYR A 482 34.98 -10.09 -7.70
C TYR A 482 35.29 -11.50 -8.23
N GLY A 483 35.95 -11.62 -9.39
CA GLY A 483 36.43 -12.90 -9.93
C GLY A 483 37.70 -13.44 -9.22
N ASN A 484 38.36 -12.62 -8.42
CA ASN A 484 39.67 -12.92 -7.85
C ASN A 484 39.57 -13.66 -6.51
N GLN A 485 39.66 -15.00 -6.58
CA GLN A 485 39.60 -15.88 -5.41
C GLN A 485 40.62 -15.53 -4.29
N LYS A 486 41.74 -14.85 -4.60
CA LYS A 486 42.68 -14.36 -3.57
C LYS A 486 42.14 -13.15 -2.83
N MET A 487 41.54 -12.20 -3.53
CA MET A 487 40.93 -11.03 -2.88
C MET A 487 39.77 -11.47 -1.99
N LYS A 488 38.92 -12.39 -2.49
CA LYS A 488 37.88 -13.01 -1.67
C LYS A 488 38.41 -13.58 -0.35
N THR A 489 39.50 -14.37 -0.37
CA THR A 489 40.06 -14.93 0.87
C THR A 489 40.61 -13.91 1.85
N GLU A 490 41.03 -12.72 1.37
CA GLU A 490 41.48 -11.63 2.24
C GLU A 490 40.30 -10.82 2.78
N VAL A 491 39.26 -10.58 1.98
CA VAL A 491 38.00 -9.97 2.43
C VAL A 491 37.31 -10.86 3.47
N ASP A 492 37.19 -12.17 3.21
CA ASP A 492 36.65 -13.16 4.18
C ASP A 492 37.44 -13.11 5.51
N ARG A 493 38.78 -12.93 5.46
CA ARG A 493 39.66 -12.81 6.63
C ARG A 493 39.46 -11.51 7.40
N LEU A 494 39.24 -10.39 6.70
CA LEU A 494 38.97 -9.09 7.32
C LEU A 494 37.58 -9.07 7.97
N VAL A 495 36.57 -9.66 7.32
CA VAL A 495 35.21 -9.81 7.85
C VAL A 495 35.20 -10.66 9.13
N GLU A 496 35.91 -11.79 9.17
CA GLU A 496 35.99 -12.63 10.38
C GLU A 496 36.67 -11.91 11.55
N GLU A 497 37.76 -11.14 11.30
CA GLU A 497 38.44 -10.37 12.35
C GLU A 497 37.57 -9.20 12.86
N GLU A 498 36.76 -8.56 11.99
CA GLU A 498 35.83 -7.52 12.42
C GLU A 498 34.61 -8.10 13.16
N MET A 499 34.06 -9.24 12.69
CA MET A 499 33.05 -10.01 13.43
C MET A 499 33.56 -10.40 14.83
N ARG A 500 34.84 -10.74 14.98
CA ARG A 500 35.49 -11.07 16.26
C ARG A 500 35.70 -9.85 17.17
N ARG A 501 35.74 -8.63 16.62
CA ARG A 501 35.86 -7.36 17.38
C ARG A 501 34.50 -6.76 17.75
N SER A 502 33.52 -6.93 16.87
CA SER A 502 32.19 -6.36 17.02
C SER A 502 31.44 -6.91 18.24
N SER A 503 30.59 -6.08 18.85
CA SER A 503 29.67 -6.52 19.91
C SER A 503 28.39 -7.17 19.39
N ARG A 504 28.15 -7.12 18.07
CA ARG A 504 26.98 -7.69 17.39
C ARG A 504 27.27 -9.13 16.96
N LYS A 505 26.41 -10.05 17.33
CA LYS A 505 26.51 -11.47 16.96
C LYS A 505 25.74 -11.73 15.65
N PRO A 506 26.10 -12.78 14.89
CA PRO A 506 25.27 -13.33 13.81
C PRO A 506 23.89 -13.87 14.23
N ALA A 507 23.48 -13.66 15.48
CA ALA A 507 22.15 -13.95 16.03
C ALA A 507 21.45 -12.68 16.54
N ASP A 508 21.95 -11.48 16.22
CA ASP A 508 21.33 -10.21 16.61
C ASP A 508 20.42 -9.61 15.52
N PHE A 509 20.71 -9.82 14.22
CA PHE A 509 19.80 -9.41 13.12
C PHE A 509 18.41 -10.05 13.21
N LEU A 510 18.31 -11.11 14.00
CA LEU A 510 17.10 -11.84 14.36
C LEU A 510 16.11 -10.98 15.16
N LYS A 511 16.64 -10.13 16.05
CA LYS A 511 15.83 -9.27 16.94
C LYS A 511 15.06 -8.21 16.19
N ASP A 512 15.54 -7.84 15.02
CA ASP A 512 14.91 -6.84 14.16
C ASP A 512 13.65 -7.39 13.47
N LEU A 513 13.39 -8.70 13.58
CA LEU A 513 12.57 -9.47 12.64
C LEU A 513 11.44 -10.24 13.35
N PRO A 514 10.27 -10.42 12.70
CA PRO A 514 8.80 -11.09 13.71
C PRO A 514 8.95 -12.34 14.61
N PRO A 515 8.22 -12.40 15.74
CA PRO A 515 8.07 -13.65 16.46
C PRO A 515 7.24 -14.57 15.56
N LEU A 516 7.81 -15.72 15.19
CA LEU A 516 7.17 -16.73 14.36
C LEU A 516 5.68 -16.92 14.74
N PRO A 517 4.74 -16.86 13.78
CA PRO A 517 3.33 -17.14 14.06
C PRO A 517 3.17 -18.46 14.83
N LYS A 518 2.49 -18.40 15.97
CA LYS A 518 2.20 -19.59 16.77
C LYS A 518 1.22 -20.44 15.99
N PHE A 519 1.63 -21.64 15.60
CA PHE A 519 0.74 -22.61 14.97
C PHE A 519 -0.33 -23.05 15.96
N ASP A 520 -1.51 -22.45 15.84
CA ASP A 520 -2.71 -22.85 16.55
C ASP A 520 -3.41 -24.00 15.81
N PHE A 521 -3.92 -24.95 16.58
CA PHE A 521 -4.62 -26.14 16.09
C PHE A 521 -5.95 -26.38 16.85
N GLU A 522 -6.49 -25.37 17.55
CA GLU A 522 -7.81 -25.45 18.21
C GLU A 522 -8.91 -25.99 17.29
N SER A 523 -8.93 -25.55 16.03
CA SER A 523 -9.87 -26.01 14.99
C SER A 523 -9.64 -27.45 14.51
N CYS A 524 -8.46 -28.03 14.78
CA CYS A 524 -8.07 -29.38 14.34
C CYS A 524 -7.24 -30.12 15.40
N PRO A 525 -7.86 -30.58 16.52
CA PRO A 525 -7.14 -31.23 17.63
C PRO A 525 -6.38 -32.52 17.28
N ILE A 526 -6.68 -33.13 16.14
CA ILE A 526 -5.92 -34.28 15.59
C ILE A 526 -4.58 -33.81 15.02
N LEU A 527 -4.59 -32.70 14.26
CA LEU A 527 -3.39 -32.13 13.65
C LEU A 527 -2.45 -31.55 14.73
N GLY A 528 -2.99 -30.91 15.76
CA GLY A 528 -2.19 -30.44 16.91
C GLY A 528 -1.43 -31.58 17.61
N LYS A 529 -2.09 -32.71 17.87
CA LYS A 529 -1.44 -33.90 18.48
C LYS A 529 -0.36 -34.52 17.60
N GLU A 530 -0.57 -34.52 16.28
CA GLU A 530 0.45 -34.98 15.32
C GLU A 530 1.62 -33.99 15.19
N TYR A 531 1.35 -32.68 15.25
CA TYR A 531 2.39 -31.64 15.32
C TYR A 531 3.23 -31.78 16.60
N GLU A 532 2.61 -31.99 17.76
CA GLU A 532 3.31 -32.31 19.01
C GLU A 532 4.14 -33.59 18.91
N ARG A 533 3.60 -34.65 18.29
CA ARG A 533 4.33 -35.91 18.05
C ARG A 533 5.59 -35.68 17.22
N VAL A 534 5.48 -34.92 16.12
CA VAL A 534 6.60 -34.58 15.22
C VAL A 534 7.60 -33.66 15.91
N ARG A 535 7.14 -32.62 16.62
CA ARG A 535 7.98 -31.70 17.42
C ARG A 535 8.74 -32.44 18.52
N ALA A 536 8.15 -33.47 19.12
CA ALA A 536 8.79 -34.36 20.09
C ALA A 536 9.65 -35.47 19.44
N GLY A 537 9.84 -35.48 18.12
CA GLY A 537 10.67 -36.46 17.39
C GLY A 537 10.15 -37.90 17.44
N LYS A 538 8.91 -38.13 17.90
CA LYS A 538 8.34 -39.48 18.03
C LYS A 538 7.98 -40.02 16.64
N PRO A 539 8.31 -41.29 16.32
CA PRO A 539 7.94 -41.88 15.03
C PRO A 539 6.41 -41.89 14.84
N PRO A 540 5.90 -41.87 13.60
CA PRO A 540 4.47 -41.95 13.34
C PRO A 540 3.89 -43.25 13.90
N VAL A 541 2.66 -43.18 14.42
CA VAL A 541 1.92 -44.36 14.86
C VAL A 541 1.71 -45.26 13.65
N ARG A 542 2.35 -46.44 13.64
CA ARG A 542 2.15 -47.42 12.57
C ARG A 542 0.69 -47.84 12.57
N ILE A 543 0.02 -47.61 11.44
CA ILE A 543 -1.32 -48.16 11.21
C ILE A 543 -1.15 -49.68 11.14
N ASP A 544 -1.52 -50.36 12.21
CA ASP A 544 -1.63 -51.81 12.20
C ASP A 544 -2.79 -52.21 11.27
N PHE A 545 -2.45 -52.90 10.18
CA PHE A 545 -3.39 -53.47 9.21
C PHE A 545 -3.65 -54.97 9.49
N GLU A 546 -2.80 -55.66 10.25
CA GLU A 546 -2.90 -57.10 10.47
C GLU A 546 -3.92 -57.48 11.56
N SER A 547 -4.02 -56.69 12.64
CA SER A 547 -5.02 -56.91 13.72
C SER A 547 -6.38 -56.26 13.48
N ARG A 548 -6.48 -55.38 12.47
CA ARG A 548 -7.72 -54.66 12.14
C ARG A 548 -8.60 -55.37 11.11
N TYR A 549 -7.99 -56.02 10.11
CA TYR A 549 -8.71 -56.60 8.98
C TYR A 549 -8.74 -58.13 8.96
N LYS A 550 -8.17 -58.77 9.98
CA LYS A 550 -8.13 -60.23 10.15
C LYS A 550 -9.27 -60.69 11.05
N LEU A 551 -9.95 -61.77 10.65
CA LEU A 551 -10.98 -62.42 11.47
C LEU A 551 -10.34 -62.94 12.77
N GLU A 552 -10.80 -62.46 13.92
CA GLU A 552 -10.26 -62.87 15.21
C GLU A 552 -11.18 -63.85 15.92
N MET A 553 -10.62 -64.96 16.40
CA MET A 553 -11.28 -65.87 17.32
C MET A 553 -10.80 -65.59 18.75
N PRO A 554 -11.62 -65.84 19.79
CA PRO A 554 -11.15 -65.76 21.17
C PRO A 554 -9.93 -66.66 21.39
N PRO A 555 -8.87 -66.17 22.07
CA PRO A 555 -7.71 -66.99 22.42
C PRO A 555 -8.18 -68.16 23.30
N ALA A 556 -7.45 -69.28 23.28
CA ALA A 556 -7.87 -70.54 23.92
C ALA A 556 -8.36 -70.34 25.37
N ASN A 557 -7.62 -69.54 26.15
CA ASN A 557 -7.89 -69.23 27.55
C ASN A 557 -9.19 -68.43 27.81
N LYS A 558 -9.86 -67.93 26.76
CA LYS A 558 -11.14 -67.20 26.82
C LYS A 558 -12.28 -67.90 26.06
N LYS A 559 -12.09 -69.13 25.55
CA LYS A 559 -13.14 -69.85 24.81
C LYS A 559 -14.33 -70.31 25.67
N ASN A 560 -14.21 -70.27 27.00
CA ASN A 560 -15.29 -70.60 27.94
C ASN A 560 -16.04 -69.35 28.43
N ASP A 561 -15.70 -68.15 27.94
CA ASP A 561 -16.30 -66.87 28.32
C ASP A 561 -17.27 -66.37 27.23
N ASP A 562 -18.57 -66.43 27.53
CA ASP A 562 -19.65 -65.94 26.66
C ASP A 562 -19.58 -64.43 26.40
N ALA A 563 -19.11 -63.63 27.37
CA ALA A 563 -18.95 -62.19 27.17
C ALA A 563 -17.81 -61.89 26.18
N ALA A 564 -16.70 -62.65 26.24
CA ALA A 564 -15.66 -62.59 25.22
C ALA A 564 -16.21 -62.99 23.84
N TRP A 565 -16.93 -64.11 23.70
CA TRP A 565 -17.52 -64.52 22.42
C TRP A 565 -18.42 -63.43 21.81
N LYS A 566 -19.25 -62.77 22.62
CA LYS A 566 -20.09 -61.65 22.17
C LYS A 566 -19.27 -60.45 21.67
N GLN A 567 -18.19 -60.08 22.36
CA GLN A 567 -17.28 -59.01 21.93
C GLN A 567 -16.53 -59.36 20.62
N TYR A 568 -16.02 -60.59 20.48
CA TYR A 568 -15.37 -61.04 19.24
C TYR A 568 -16.37 -61.15 18.07
N LEU A 569 -17.59 -61.62 18.30
CA LEU A 569 -18.66 -61.62 17.31
C LEU A 569 -18.95 -60.19 16.81
N GLN A 570 -19.09 -59.22 17.73
CA GLN A 570 -19.27 -57.81 17.36
C GLN A 570 -18.05 -57.20 16.66
N LYS A 571 -16.81 -57.61 16.96
CA LYS A 571 -15.61 -57.20 16.19
C LYS A 571 -15.67 -57.76 14.76
N ASN A 572 -15.96 -59.04 14.61
CA ASN A 572 -16.01 -59.71 13.31
C ASN A 572 -17.17 -59.23 12.43
N GLN A 573 -18.34 -58.95 13.01
CA GLN A 573 -19.47 -58.31 12.31
C GLN A 573 -19.09 -56.94 11.76
N ARG A 574 -18.43 -56.09 12.56
CA ARG A 574 -17.91 -54.79 12.09
C ARG A 574 -16.87 -54.94 10.98
N SER A 575 -15.96 -55.91 11.09
CA SER A 575 -14.98 -56.21 10.04
C SER A 575 -15.64 -56.69 8.73
N LEU A 576 -16.74 -57.45 8.81
CA LEU A 576 -17.50 -57.88 7.64
C LEU A 576 -18.19 -56.70 6.96
N GLN A 577 -18.88 -55.85 7.72
CA GLN A 577 -19.51 -54.63 7.18
C GLN A 577 -18.48 -53.69 6.55
N GLN A 578 -17.31 -53.52 7.19
CA GLN A 578 -16.21 -52.73 6.61
C GLN A 578 -15.74 -53.32 5.27
N LYS A 579 -15.65 -54.65 5.12
CA LYS A 579 -15.28 -55.29 3.85
C LYS A 579 -16.36 -55.23 2.78
N MET A 580 -17.64 -55.16 3.14
CA MET A 580 -18.73 -54.88 2.19
C MET A 580 -18.62 -53.44 1.65
N ILE A 581 -18.42 -52.46 2.54
CA ILE A 581 -18.21 -51.04 2.16
C ILE A 581 -16.90 -50.87 1.36
N GLU A 582 -15.85 -51.63 1.67
CA GLU A 582 -14.60 -51.63 0.89
C GLU A 582 -14.82 -52.16 -0.53
N LEU A 583 -15.62 -53.20 -0.71
CA LEU A 583 -15.99 -53.74 -2.03
C LEU A 583 -16.82 -52.74 -2.86
N GLU A 584 -17.80 -52.10 -2.24
CA GLU A 584 -18.64 -51.06 -2.87
C GLU A 584 -17.79 -49.84 -3.30
N ASN A 585 -16.90 -49.37 -2.42
CA ASN A 585 -15.95 -48.29 -2.75
C ASN A 585 -14.97 -48.69 -3.86
N LEU A 586 -14.51 -49.94 -3.91
CA LEU A 586 -13.67 -50.44 -5.00
C LEU A 586 -14.43 -50.51 -6.32
N GLU A 587 -15.72 -50.87 -6.30
CA GLU A 587 -16.57 -50.85 -7.49
C GLU A 587 -16.81 -49.42 -8.01
N LEU A 588 -17.10 -48.47 -7.11
CA LEU A 588 -17.22 -47.04 -7.44
C LEU A 588 -15.89 -46.47 -7.98
N MET A 589 -14.76 -46.80 -7.34
CA MET A 589 -13.43 -46.39 -7.80
C MET A 589 -13.08 -47.00 -9.15
N SER A 590 -13.46 -48.26 -9.41
CA SER A 590 -13.24 -48.90 -10.71
C SER A 590 -14.11 -48.29 -11.83
N LYS A 591 -15.30 -47.77 -11.51
CA LYS A 591 -16.19 -47.11 -12.47
C LYS A 591 -15.78 -45.67 -12.79
N HIS A 592 -15.39 -44.89 -11.78
CA HIS A 592 -15.22 -43.44 -11.91
C HIS A 592 -13.77 -42.94 -11.73
N GLY A 593 -12.93 -43.68 -11.00
CA GLY A 593 -11.54 -43.31 -10.72
C GLY A 593 -10.69 -43.05 -11.97
N PRO A 594 -10.74 -43.87 -13.04
CA PRO A 594 -9.95 -43.64 -14.25
C PRO A 594 -10.31 -42.37 -15.04
N GLU A 595 -11.51 -41.81 -14.84
CA GLU A 595 -11.90 -40.51 -15.43
C GLU A 595 -11.51 -39.35 -14.51
N LEU A 596 -11.86 -39.44 -13.23
CA LEU A 596 -11.51 -38.44 -12.22
C LEU A 596 -9.99 -38.23 -12.11
N TRP A 597 -9.18 -39.29 -12.27
CA TRP A 597 -7.73 -39.18 -12.26
C TRP A 597 -7.17 -38.50 -13.52
N ARG A 598 -7.78 -38.72 -14.70
CA ARG A 598 -7.43 -37.97 -15.93
C ARG A 598 -7.77 -36.49 -15.79
N GLN A 599 -8.95 -36.16 -15.25
CA GLN A 599 -9.33 -34.78 -14.94
C GLN A 599 -8.37 -34.13 -13.93
N ASN A 600 -7.94 -34.87 -12.90
CA ASN A 600 -6.99 -34.37 -11.91
C ASN A 600 -5.60 -34.12 -12.52
N ASN A 601 -5.09 -35.04 -13.35
CA ASN A 601 -3.84 -34.85 -14.08
C ASN A 601 -3.90 -33.61 -14.98
N HIS A 602 -4.99 -33.42 -15.73
CA HIS A 602 -5.18 -32.25 -16.57
C HIS A 602 -5.16 -30.94 -15.77
N ARG A 603 -5.77 -30.91 -14.57
CA ARG A 603 -5.67 -29.76 -13.65
C ARG A 603 -4.24 -29.50 -13.17
N LEU A 604 -3.45 -30.55 -12.94
CA LEU A 604 -2.03 -30.44 -12.57
C LEU A 604 -1.15 -29.97 -13.74
N GLU A 605 -1.45 -30.38 -14.97
CA GLU A 605 -0.78 -29.91 -16.20
C GLU A 605 -1.03 -28.41 -16.44
N VAL A 606 -2.27 -27.95 -16.27
CA VAL A 606 -2.62 -26.52 -16.33
C VAL A 606 -1.91 -25.72 -15.22
N PHE A 607 -1.89 -26.24 -13.99
CA PHE A 607 -1.18 -25.59 -12.88
C PHE A 607 0.34 -25.51 -13.12
N LEU A 608 0.96 -26.60 -13.61
CA LEU A 608 2.37 -26.63 -13.98
C LEU A 608 2.68 -25.60 -15.07
N THR A 609 1.84 -25.52 -16.10
CA THR A 609 1.98 -24.55 -17.20
C THR A 609 1.90 -23.12 -16.68
N ARG A 610 0.97 -22.80 -15.77
CA ARG A 610 0.88 -21.48 -15.11
C ARG A 610 2.14 -21.17 -14.28
N MET A 611 2.64 -22.13 -13.49
CA MET A 611 3.86 -21.95 -12.69
C MET A 611 5.12 -21.78 -13.56
N GLN A 612 5.20 -22.46 -14.71
CA GLN A 612 6.27 -22.28 -15.69
C GLN A 612 6.21 -20.90 -16.35
N ARG A 613 5.02 -20.42 -16.73
CA ARG A 613 4.83 -19.08 -17.28
C ARG A 613 5.25 -17.99 -16.28
N LEU A 614 4.79 -18.08 -15.03
CA LEU A 614 5.19 -17.16 -13.95
C LEU A 614 6.72 -17.18 -13.71
N ALA A 615 7.37 -18.35 -13.78
CA ALA A 615 8.82 -18.44 -13.64
C ALA A 615 9.58 -17.83 -14.82
N GLN A 616 9.03 -17.91 -16.04
CA GLN A 616 9.57 -17.24 -17.23
C GLN A 616 9.39 -15.71 -17.15
N GLU A 617 8.19 -15.22 -16.81
CA GLU A 617 7.88 -13.79 -16.61
C GLU A 617 8.86 -13.17 -15.60
N GLN A 618 9.12 -13.84 -14.47
CA GLN A 618 10.10 -13.39 -13.48
C GLN A 618 11.56 -13.44 -13.99
N ASN A 619 11.93 -14.42 -14.83
CA ASN A 619 13.26 -14.45 -15.45
C ASN A 619 13.45 -13.31 -16.46
N GLU A 620 12.41 -12.95 -17.22
CA GLU A 620 12.45 -11.87 -18.20
C GLU A 620 12.63 -10.50 -17.52
N GLU A 621 11.93 -10.23 -16.41
CA GLU A 621 12.17 -9.02 -15.60
C GLU A 621 13.55 -9.04 -14.91
N ILE A 622 14.04 -10.19 -14.42
CA ILE A 622 15.41 -10.32 -13.90
C ILE A 622 16.44 -10.02 -15.00
N GLU A 623 16.24 -10.50 -16.23
CA GLU A 623 17.13 -10.18 -17.36
C GLU A 623 17.08 -8.70 -17.73
N LYS A 624 15.90 -8.08 -17.73
CA LYS A 624 15.72 -6.64 -17.99
C LYS A 624 16.47 -5.79 -16.97
N VAL A 625 16.27 -6.00 -15.66
CA VAL A 625 16.99 -5.28 -14.60
C VAL A 625 18.50 -5.49 -14.70
N ASN A 626 18.97 -6.71 -15.03
CA ASN A 626 20.40 -6.96 -15.23
C ASN A 626 20.97 -6.25 -16.47
N ARG A 627 20.21 -6.13 -17.57
CA ARG A 627 20.61 -5.36 -18.77
C ARG A 627 20.68 -3.87 -18.48
N GLU A 628 19.66 -3.33 -17.80
CA GLU A 628 19.58 -1.92 -17.39
C GLU A 628 20.72 -1.58 -16.42
N ARG A 629 20.93 -2.37 -15.36
CA ARG A 629 22.03 -2.18 -14.40
C ARG A 629 23.40 -2.24 -15.08
N LYS A 630 23.62 -3.19 -15.99
CA LYS A 630 24.86 -3.28 -16.76
C LYS A 630 25.10 -2.02 -17.61
N TYR A 631 24.07 -1.51 -18.28
CA TYR A 631 24.16 -0.30 -19.10
C TYR A 631 24.54 0.93 -18.27
N HIS A 632 23.91 1.12 -17.10
CA HIS A 632 24.25 2.21 -16.19
C HIS A 632 25.70 2.10 -15.69
N GLN A 633 26.11 0.94 -15.15
CA GLN A 633 27.47 0.76 -14.63
C GLN A 633 28.56 0.92 -15.72
N GLN A 634 28.29 0.47 -16.96
CA GLN A 634 29.21 0.71 -18.08
C GLN A 634 29.27 2.18 -18.51
N THR A 635 28.18 2.95 -18.35
CA THR A 635 28.17 4.40 -18.61
C THR A 635 28.96 5.15 -17.54
N THR A 636 28.65 4.92 -16.25
CA THR A 636 29.37 5.50 -15.11
C THR A 636 30.86 5.15 -15.11
N ALA A 637 31.26 3.98 -15.63
CA ALA A 637 32.67 3.64 -15.78
C ALA A 637 33.43 4.58 -16.73
N HIS A 638 32.79 5.15 -17.76
CA HIS A 638 33.44 6.14 -18.63
C HIS A 638 33.70 7.45 -17.87
N GLU A 639 32.72 7.89 -17.08
CA GLU A 639 32.79 9.11 -16.25
C GLU A 639 33.83 8.95 -15.12
N LEU A 640 33.80 7.81 -14.40
CA LEU A 640 34.76 7.47 -13.37
C LEU A 640 36.18 7.40 -13.91
N ASN A 641 36.40 6.85 -15.12
CA ASN A 641 37.71 6.86 -15.77
C ASN A 641 38.15 8.28 -16.18
N ALA A 642 37.24 9.14 -16.64
CA ALA A 642 37.53 10.53 -16.97
C ALA A 642 37.93 11.34 -15.71
N LEU A 643 37.12 11.28 -14.65
CA LEU A 643 37.40 11.92 -13.36
C LEU A 643 38.70 11.39 -12.73
N SER A 644 38.93 10.08 -12.80
CA SER A 644 40.17 9.45 -12.34
C SER A 644 41.39 9.92 -13.18
N HIS A 645 41.22 10.22 -14.46
CA HIS A 645 42.28 10.78 -15.29
C HIS A 645 42.54 12.26 -14.95
N GLU A 646 41.49 13.08 -14.80
CA GLU A 646 41.61 14.47 -14.39
C GLU A 646 42.25 14.62 -13.00
N TRP A 647 41.82 13.82 -12.02
CA TRP A 647 42.42 13.78 -10.68
C TRP A 647 43.92 13.47 -10.74
N ARG A 648 44.35 12.48 -11.54
CA ARG A 648 45.78 12.21 -11.75
C ARG A 648 46.51 13.40 -12.37
N GLN A 649 45.91 14.09 -13.36
CA GLN A 649 46.51 15.31 -13.93
C GLN A 649 46.63 16.43 -12.89
N LEU A 650 45.62 16.64 -12.04
CA LEU A 650 45.63 17.67 -11.01
C LEU A 650 46.66 17.36 -9.92
N CYS A 651 46.82 16.10 -9.51
CA CYS A 651 47.90 15.68 -8.63
C CYS A 651 49.28 15.95 -9.23
N VAL A 652 49.51 15.61 -10.50
CA VAL A 652 50.79 15.89 -11.19
C VAL A 652 51.04 17.39 -11.29
N LYS A 653 50.06 18.19 -11.74
CA LYS A 653 50.17 19.66 -11.79
C LYS A 653 50.47 20.29 -10.44
N ASN A 654 49.85 19.80 -9.35
CA ASN A 654 50.14 20.27 -8.00
C ASN A 654 51.56 19.91 -7.55
N MET A 655 52.07 18.72 -7.89
CA MET A 655 53.47 18.34 -7.62
C MET A 655 54.46 19.18 -8.45
N GLU A 656 54.14 19.45 -9.72
CA GLU A 656 54.93 20.34 -10.59
C GLU A 656 54.99 21.76 -10.02
N ILE A 657 53.84 22.34 -9.64
CA ILE A 657 53.75 23.67 -9.01
C ILE A 657 54.53 23.71 -7.70
N GLN A 658 54.37 22.71 -6.81
CA GLN A 658 55.13 22.64 -5.55
C GLN A 658 56.64 22.57 -5.81
N SER A 659 57.08 21.81 -6.82
CA SER A 659 58.50 21.74 -7.20
C SER A 659 59.03 23.07 -7.75
N ALA A 660 58.22 23.78 -8.56
CA ALA A 660 58.58 25.09 -9.10
C ALA A 660 58.63 26.16 -8.01
N CYS A 661 57.68 26.16 -7.07
CA CYS A 661 57.71 27.01 -5.88
C CYS A 661 58.98 26.79 -5.05
N ALA A 662 59.33 25.54 -4.73
CA ALA A 662 60.55 25.23 -3.97
C ALA A 662 61.84 25.68 -4.68
N VAL A 663 61.90 25.60 -6.02
CA VAL A 663 63.02 26.13 -6.81
C VAL A 663 63.06 27.67 -6.76
N LEU A 664 61.92 28.34 -6.93
CA LEU A 664 61.83 29.80 -6.87
C LEU A 664 62.14 30.34 -5.47
N GLU A 665 61.67 29.70 -4.41
CA GLU A 665 62.01 29.99 -3.02
C GLU A 665 63.52 29.85 -2.78
N THR A 666 64.14 28.78 -3.29
CA THR A 666 65.60 28.57 -3.21
C THR A 666 66.37 29.67 -3.96
N GLN A 667 65.87 30.12 -5.12
CA GLN A 667 66.47 31.22 -5.88
C GLN A 667 66.32 32.57 -5.16
N ILE A 668 65.11 32.90 -4.67
CA ILE A 668 64.86 34.12 -3.87
C ILE A 668 65.76 34.14 -2.63
N GLU A 669 65.91 33.01 -1.95
CA GLU A 669 66.77 32.90 -0.77
C GLU A 669 68.27 32.96 -1.11
N SER A 670 68.67 32.63 -2.34
CA SER A 670 70.03 32.90 -2.83
C SER A 670 70.26 34.37 -3.16
N PHE A 671 69.30 35.05 -3.79
CA PHE A 671 69.39 36.49 -4.10
C PHE A 671 69.32 37.36 -2.82
N LYS A 672 68.54 36.96 -1.80
CA LYS A 672 68.56 37.59 -0.48
C LYS A 672 69.93 37.54 0.17
N ARG A 673 70.60 36.39 0.14
CA ARG A 673 71.97 36.24 0.64
C ARG A 673 72.97 37.07 -0.18
N GLU A 674 72.91 37.01 -1.51
CA GLU A 674 73.78 37.77 -2.40
C GLU A 674 73.61 39.30 -2.23
N ALA A 675 72.38 39.77 -1.94
CA ALA A 675 72.10 41.18 -1.65
C ALA A 675 72.58 41.59 -0.25
N ALA A 676 72.43 40.73 0.76
CA ALA A 676 72.96 40.95 2.10
C ALA A 676 74.50 41.02 2.10
N GLU A 677 75.16 40.15 1.33
CA GLU A 677 76.62 40.18 1.07
C GLU A 677 77.09 41.46 0.35
N ARG A 678 76.17 42.26 -0.24
CA ARG A 678 76.44 43.53 -0.93
C ARG A 678 75.87 44.76 -0.21
N GLU A 679 75.42 44.61 1.04
CA GLU A 679 74.77 45.66 1.84
C GLU A 679 73.54 46.30 1.15
N TRP A 680 72.87 45.57 0.24
CA TRP A 680 71.69 46.04 -0.47
C TRP A 680 70.42 45.76 0.34
N ASN A 681 70.03 46.75 1.15
CA ASN A 681 68.81 46.73 1.96
C ASN A 681 67.55 46.60 1.07
N LEU A 682 66.96 45.40 1.03
CA LEU A 682 65.88 45.05 0.07
C LEU A 682 64.50 45.53 0.53
N GLU A 683 64.17 45.35 1.81
CA GLU A 683 62.93 45.82 2.44
C GLU A 683 62.68 47.32 2.16
N GLU A 684 63.70 48.17 2.30
CA GLU A 684 63.62 49.63 2.14
C GLU A 684 63.25 50.05 0.70
N LYS A 685 63.63 49.25 -0.31
CA LYS A 685 63.19 49.48 -1.71
C LYS A 685 61.81 48.92 -1.97
N LEU A 686 61.38 47.86 -1.28
CA LEU A 686 60.07 47.25 -1.49
C LEU A 686 58.94 48.18 -1.04
N GLU A 687 59.10 48.91 0.06
CA GLU A 687 58.11 49.93 0.49
C GLU A 687 57.95 51.08 -0.50
N SER A 688 59.02 51.43 -1.24
CA SER A 688 58.98 52.49 -2.26
C SER A 688 58.19 52.11 -3.53
N ALA A 689 57.97 50.81 -3.76
CA ALA A 689 57.45 50.26 -5.00
C ALA A 689 55.96 49.83 -4.90
N LYS A 690 55.07 50.74 -4.52
CA LYS A 690 53.62 50.46 -4.56
C LYS A 690 53.15 50.28 -6.03
N PRO A 691 52.39 49.22 -6.37
CA PRO A 691 51.99 48.96 -7.74
C PRO A 691 51.05 50.02 -8.33
N LEU A 692 51.16 50.28 -9.63
CA LEU A 692 50.07 50.90 -10.38
C LEU A 692 48.89 49.93 -10.42
N GLN A 693 47.71 50.39 -10.01
CA GLN A 693 46.46 49.70 -10.33
C GLN A 693 46.10 49.97 -11.80
N THR A 694 46.39 49.02 -12.68
CA THR A 694 45.72 48.92 -13.97
C THR A 694 44.30 48.37 -13.79
N GLN A 695 43.37 48.88 -14.61
CA GLN A 695 41.96 48.48 -14.63
C GLN A 695 41.77 47.08 -15.24
#